data_AF-A0A165QUV5-F1
#
_entry.id   AF-A0A165QUV5-F1
#
_cell.length_a   1.000
_cell.length_b   1.000
_cell.length_c   1.000
_cell.angle_alpha   90.00
_cell.angle_beta   90.00
_cell.angle_gamma   90.00
#
_symmetry.space_group_name_H-M   'P 1'
#
loop_
_entity.id
_entity.type
_entity.pdbx_description
1 polymer ?
#
loop_
_entity_poly.entity_id
_entity_poly.type
_entity_poly.pdbx_seq_one_letter_code
_entity_poly.pdbx_strand_id
1 'polypeptide(L)'
;MSRVITSFNEGHERVGSWFLGPKAENLDYFTKFFQIITEGMKNGRLQFGPDDAVSITNDIRTSQAFSDNMADLEDLVQKLSTFMSQHSVPFYSPRYMAHMSYETSLPATLGYMLGLFYNQNNVGSIWYFATVEGSPLTTLLEWEVGQQLCEVLGYKRYPRDAEWNPHYKRSKDREPYGWGHITCDGSVANLESMWVARNIKYYPLALRDAMTEEKVVWQNGKSIQMPPPLAFAYDTFIVQPLVGPAKLFKNCSVWELLNLKPDTILGLPEQLTEQFGVSSEFLEQALTPYSVQTVGKDTYIQKYGLSQPAYFISRTKHYSWPKGAAISGIGSENLIEVDVDLAARMDTQNLKQWLDKCLEEKRSVYCVVSIMGSTEHGAVDPLSEIVRLKYEYEGKGLSFMVHADAAWGGYFSSMMRSLKEPRTGDPYNQYVGTIPLSDYTNEQMNMLRLADSITLDPHKSGYVPYPAGGLCYRDERFRYLVTWTSPYLDGQQGGVDSIGVYGLEGSKPGASAVATFMSNEIIGLSPQQGGYHTLLGEAMWTASKASLMYCHWVTMDTGSDGFKTIPLQMLPAEKDGGDIEGQKEIIRSTILNRPNLELVEDHDAYSLLRQLGSDLMINTFACNFRNGHDLNTNVEEANYFNKRIYEKLSILKPTDDIHDREVIIMATSLSQKSYGACLKNFKKRMGLEGDEDLYVLANVCMSPFPTAGNFIGELADAFQNVAQEISADCRWRTTISDDHHTFLLQGTDPAYLVYLPMFQAANAKKQAIVKATLPESIHQLYAKAHADDPGKFFTLTTAGRVTLDSILRNGNSFDAYLDEGYSDLNRPRSHLSSMFTVSDLKVLQENSLDRVHLHSEYPTYMPFYLYGTPQHAHLDHVLLRAPNVQISASNVQLHFGSAQDAVHERLGAGLVVVMKDVLEYAMQPFNSGHRPDAFEPHSLPHTFAAEVYEPAVGGIHGHDYSARLGQKVGDGSITVNERIYIDYDCLNADPTDPAISGPRTIMNRFDLEKARLCHPYQRKMANRREWRHALFDHLKRSPNRDVRNPYGHSGPNPRDGEHPMHGEHQMRDGHQGGNEHSAHCGHHGPGGYGF
;
A
#
# COMPACT_ATOMS: atom_id res chain seq x y z
N MET A 1 -56.19 3.34 -3.87
CA MET A 1 -55.19 2.68 -2.98
C MET A 1 -54.83 1.34 -3.59
N SER A 2 -53.91 1.33 -4.55
CA SER A 2 -53.24 0.10 -4.98
C SER A 2 -52.36 -0.37 -3.82
N ARG A 3 -52.48 -1.65 -3.44
CA ARG A 3 -51.50 -2.28 -2.54
C ARG A 3 -50.14 -2.17 -3.23
N VAL A 4 -49.26 -1.32 -2.72
CA VAL A 4 -47.85 -1.30 -3.10
C VAL A 4 -47.31 -2.68 -2.78
N ILE A 5 -47.02 -3.46 -3.82
CA ILE A 5 -46.26 -4.70 -3.69
C ILE A 5 -44.86 -4.22 -3.30
N THR A 6 -44.50 -4.37 -2.02
CA THR A 6 -43.13 -4.14 -1.57
C THR A 6 -42.29 -5.29 -2.10
N SER A 7 -41.22 -4.98 -2.82
CA SER A 7 -40.30 -5.99 -3.35
C SER A 7 -39.66 -6.78 -2.21
N PHE A 8 -39.37 -8.05 -2.46
CA PHE A 8 -38.69 -8.95 -1.52
C PHE A 8 -37.23 -8.53 -1.26
N ASN A 9 -36.62 -7.71 -2.13
CA ASN A 9 -35.22 -7.29 -2.09
C ASN A 9 -35.06 -5.77 -1.89
N GLU A 10 -36.01 -5.11 -1.23
CA GLU A 10 -36.07 -3.64 -1.11
C GLU A 10 -34.77 -2.99 -0.60
N GLY A 11 -34.04 -3.67 0.31
CA GLY A 11 -32.73 -3.22 0.79
C GLY A 11 -31.69 -3.13 -0.32
N HIS A 12 -31.51 -4.23 -1.04
CA HIS A 12 -30.56 -4.31 -2.16
C HIS A 12 -30.97 -3.44 -3.34
N GLU A 13 -32.27 -3.29 -3.60
CA GLU A 13 -32.77 -2.39 -4.65
C GLU A 13 -32.41 -0.93 -4.35
N ARG A 14 -32.46 -0.51 -3.08
CA ARG A 14 -31.99 0.81 -2.66
C ARG A 14 -30.49 0.93 -2.86
N VAL A 15 -29.72 -0.08 -2.44
CA VAL A 15 -28.27 -0.13 -2.67
C VAL A 15 -27.94 0.01 -4.16
N GLY A 16 -28.63 -0.71 -5.03
CA GLY A 16 -28.46 -0.62 -6.49
C GLY A 16 -28.76 0.76 -7.07
N SER A 17 -29.58 1.57 -6.40
CA SER A 17 -29.82 2.97 -6.80
C SER A 17 -28.73 3.96 -6.38
N TRP A 18 -27.82 3.55 -5.49
CA TRP A 18 -26.75 4.41 -4.95
C TRP A 18 -25.46 4.37 -5.75
N PHE A 19 -25.37 3.58 -6.81
CA PHE A 19 -24.16 3.43 -7.65
C PHE A 19 -24.49 3.62 -9.13
N LEU A 20 -23.47 3.94 -9.93
CA LEU A 20 -23.63 3.94 -11.40
C LEU A 20 -23.76 2.51 -11.93
N GLY A 21 -23.04 1.56 -11.31
CA GLY A 21 -23.18 0.13 -11.49
C GLY A 21 -22.03 -0.48 -12.30
N PRO A 22 -21.72 -1.78 -12.12
CA PRO A 22 -20.58 -2.45 -12.76
C PRO A 22 -20.56 -2.40 -14.29
N LYS A 23 -21.73 -2.19 -14.92
CA LYS A 23 -21.91 -2.03 -16.38
C LYS A 23 -22.56 -0.70 -16.74
N ALA A 24 -22.52 0.28 -15.84
CA ALA A 24 -23.15 1.58 -15.97
C ALA A 24 -24.68 1.50 -16.19
N GLU A 25 -25.33 0.58 -15.47
CA GLU A 25 -26.76 0.31 -15.54
C GLU A 25 -27.62 1.54 -15.24
N ASN A 26 -27.12 2.47 -14.42
CA ASN A 26 -27.81 3.70 -14.02
C ASN A 26 -27.29 4.97 -14.75
N LEU A 27 -26.64 4.82 -15.90
CA LEU A 27 -26.05 5.96 -16.65
C LEU A 27 -27.10 6.98 -17.12
N ASP A 28 -28.31 6.54 -17.43
CA ASP A 28 -29.44 7.38 -17.80
C ASP A 28 -29.85 8.31 -16.64
N TYR A 29 -29.93 7.77 -15.42
CA TYR A 29 -30.17 8.55 -14.21
C TYR A 29 -29.03 9.53 -13.91
N PHE A 30 -27.78 9.07 -14.01
CA PHE A 30 -26.62 9.96 -13.85
C PHE A 30 -26.68 11.14 -14.81
N THR A 31 -26.94 10.88 -16.10
CA THR A 31 -27.07 11.91 -17.13
C THR A 31 -28.19 12.88 -16.81
N LYS A 32 -29.36 12.38 -16.38
CA LYS A 32 -30.50 13.20 -15.96
C LYS A 32 -30.15 14.12 -14.77
N PHE A 33 -29.50 13.59 -13.75
CA PHE A 33 -29.11 14.39 -12.58
C PHE A 33 -28.03 15.42 -12.91
N PHE A 34 -27.08 15.06 -13.77
CA PHE A 34 -26.07 16.00 -14.27
C PHE A 34 -26.69 17.15 -15.09
N GLN A 35 -27.74 16.87 -15.88
CA GLN A 35 -28.52 17.92 -16.55
C GLN A 35 -29.21 18.85 -15.55
N ILE A 36 -29.78 18.32 -14.46
CA ILE A 36 -30.39 19.13 -13.40
C ILE A 36 -29.34 20.06 -12.77
N ILE A 37 -28.14 19.55 -12.47
CA ILE A 37 -27.03 20.34 -11.91
C ILE A 37 -26.61 21.46 -12.87
N THR A 38 -26.40 21.13 -14.15
CA THR A 38 -25.93 22.11 -15.15
C THR A 38 -27.00 23.17 -15.47
N GLU A 39 -28.28 22.81 -15.52
CA GLU A 39 -29.37 23.78 -15.70
C GLU A 39 -29.55 24.66 -14.45
N GLY A 40 -29.42 24.10 -13.24
CA GLY A 40 -29.43 24.88 -12.00
C GLY A 40 -28.29 25.90 -11.95
N MET A 41 -27.08 25.48 -12.33
CA MET A 41 -25.90 26.34 -12.43
C MET A 41 -26.08 27.45 -13.47
N LYS A 42 -26.62 27.13 -14.65
CA LYS A 42 -26.97 28.12 -15.68
C LYS A 42 -28.00 29.13 -15.18
N ASN A 43 -29.09 28.67 -14.58
CA ASN A 43 -30.14 29.54 -14.05
C ASN A 43 -29.61 30.46 -12.95
N GLY A 44 -28.77 29.96 -12.04
CA GLY A 44 -28.12 30.76 -11.01
C GLY A 44 -27.25 31.88 -11.60
N ARG A 45 -26.48 31.58 -12.65
CA ARG A 45 -25.65 32.59 -13.34
C ARG A 45 -26.47 33.65 -14.07
N LEU A 46 -27.59 33.27 -14.69
CA LEU A 46 -28.47 34.22 -15.40
C LEU A 46 -29.29 35.11 -14.45
N GLN A 47 -29.60 34.63 -13.25
CA GLN A 47 -30.33 35.41 -12.25
C GLN A 47 -29.45 36.42 -11.52
N PHE A 48 -28.14 36.18 -11.44
CA PHE A 48 -27.18 37.09 -10.82
C PHE A 48 -26.73 38.15 -11.83
N GLY A 49 -27.07 39.42 -11.58
CA GLY A 49 -26.77 40.50 -12.51
C GLY A 49 -27.52 40.38 -13.85
N PRO A 50 -28.87 40.31 -13.84
CA PRO A 50 -29.65 40.01 -15.05
C PRO A 50 -29.51 41.05 -16.17
N ASP A 51 -29.07 42.27 -15.84
CA ASP A 51 -28.83 43.37 -16.79
C ASP A 51 -27.38 43.42 -17.31
N ASP A 52 -26.50 42.53 -16.84
CA ASP A 52 -25.10 42.50 -17.26
C ASP A 52 -24.96 42.06 -18.72
N ALA A 53 -24.03 42.68 -19.45
CA ALA A 53 -23.76 42.33 -20.83
C ALA A 53 -23.12 40.94 -20.94
N VAL A 54 -23.51 40.17 -21.96
CA VAL A 54 -22.92 38.87 -22.26
C VAL A 54 -21.45 39.04 -22.64
N SER A 55 -20.54 38.47 -21.84
CA SER A 55 -19.09 38.57 -22.06
C SER A 55 -18.57 37.65 -23.17
N ILE A 56 -19.21 36.49 -23.39
CA ILE A 56 -18.87 35.55 -24.46
C ILE A 56 -19.98 35.59 -25.51
N THR A 57 -19.84 36.48 -26.48
CA THR A 57 -20.85 36.75 -27.52
C THR A 57 -20.89 35.65 -28.60
N ASN A 58 -21.93 35.66 -29.43
CA ASN A 58 -22.01 34.76 -30.57
C ASN A 58 -20.86 34.96 -31.57
N ASP A 59 -20.40 36.20 -31.79
CA ASP A 59 -19.26 36.49 -32.68
C ASP A 59 -17.95 35.86 -32.17
N ILE A 60 -17.74 35.83 -30.84
CA ILE A 60 -16.60 35.12 -30.25
C ILE A 60 -16.75 33.62 -30.50
N ARG A 61 -17.94 33.05 -30.27
CA ARG A 61 -18.22 31.61 -30.41
C ARG A 61 -18.14 31.10 -31.85
N THR A 62 -18.37 31.96 -32.84
CA THR A 62 -18.26 31.63 -34.28
C THR A 62 -16.92 32.01 -34.87
N SER A 63 -16.02 32.61 -34.09
CA SER A 63 -14.66 32.91 -34.54
C SER A 63 -13.85 31.64 -34.77
N GLN A 64 -12.96 31.66 -35.78
CA GLN A 64 -12.11 30.51 -36.09
C GLN A 64 -11.25 30.10 -34.89
N ALA A 65 -10.68 31.05 -34.17
CA ALA A 65 -9.84 30.77 -32.99
C ALA A 65 -10.61 30.07 -31.87
N PHE A 66 -11.90 30.37 -31.67
CA PHE A 66 -12.74 29.67 -30.70
C PHE A 66 -13.04 28.24 -31.17
N SER A 67 -13.43 28.07 -32.44
CA SER A 67 -13.70 26.75 -33.02
C SER A 67 -12.48 25.84 -32.99
N ASP A 68 -11.29 26.35 -33.32
CA ASP A 68 -10.02 25.59 -33.27
C ASP A 68 -9.72 25.11 -31.84
N ASN A 69 -9.79 26.01 -30.85
CA ASN A 69 -9.55 25.64 -29.45
C ASN A 69 -10.59 24.63 -28.90
N MET A 70 -11.86 24.77 -29.29
CA MET A 70 -12.90 23.83 -28.87
C MET A 70 -12.72 22.46 -29.51
N ALA A 71 -12.27 22.39 -30.77
CA ALA A 71 -11.94 21.14 -31.44
C ALA A 71 -10.74 20.45 -30.79
N ASP A 72 -9.69 21.21 -30.41
CA ASP A 72 -8.54 20.69 -29.68
C ASP A 72 -8.94 20.14 -28.29
N LEU A 73 -9.85 20.83 -27.59
CA LEU A 73 -10.37 20.38 -26.30
C LEU A 73 -11.21 19.10 -26.45
N GLU A 74 -12.10 19.04 -27.45
CA GLU A 74 -12.93 17.87 -27.75
C GLU A 74 -12.06 16.65 -28.07
N ASP A 75 -11.05 16.81 -28.93
CA ASP A 75 -10.08 15.77 -29.28
C ASP A 75 -9.34 15.26 -28.04
N LEU A 76 -8.86 16.17 -27.18
CA LEU A 76 -8.16 15.80 -25.95
C LEU A 76 -9.06 15.07 -24.95
N VAL A 77 -10.30 15.55 -24.74
CA VAL A 77 -11.28 14.92 -23.85
C VAL A 77 -11.63 13.52 -24.34
N GLN A 78 -11.88 13.35 -25.64
CA GLN A 78 -12.18 12.05 -26.23
C GLN A 78 -11.02 11.07 -26.05
N LYS A 79 -9.79 11.52 -26.34
CA LYS A 79 -8.56 10.73 -26.20
C LYS A 79 -8.30 10.30 -24.76
N LEU A 80 -8.39 11.23 -23.82
CA LEU A 80 -8.18 10.94 -22.39
C LEU A 80 -9.27 10.01 -21.85
N SER A 81 -10.53 10.24 -22.23
CA SER A 81 -11.66 9.37 -21.83
C SER A 81 -11.45 7.93 -22.29
N THR A 82 -11.12 7.72 -23.57
CA THR A 82 -10.81 6.38 -24.10
C THR A 82 -9.61 5.76 -23.39
N PHE A 83 -8.52 6.51 -23.21
CA PHE A 83 -7.32 5.99 -22.55
C PHE A 83 -7.58 5.58 -21.10
N MET A 84 -8.27 6.41 -20.32
CA MET A 84 -8.65 6.09 -18.94
C MET A 84 -9.56 4.86 -18.90
N SER A 85 -10.51 4.71 -19.81
CA SER A 85 -11.39 3.52 -19.86
C SER A 85 -10.65 2.20 -20.12
N GLN A 86 -9.51 2.25 -20.83
CA GLN A 86 -8.74 1.07 -21.22
C GLN A 86 -7.65 0.69 -20.21
N HIS A 87 -7.13 1.67 -19.46
CA HIS A 87 -5.94 1.48 -18.63
C HIS A 87 -6.15 1.77 -17.14
N SER A 88 -7.34 2.25 -16.73
CA SER A 88 -7.63 2.43 -15.29
C SER A 88 -8.01 1.11 -14.64
N VAL A 89 -7.68 0.98 -13.35
CA VAL A 89 -8.11 -0.16 -12.55
C VAL A 89 -9.64 -0.16 -12.46
N PRO A 90 -10.32 -1.28 -12.76
CA PRO A 90 -11.78 -1.32 -12.81
C PRO A 90 -12.41 -1.45 -11.41
N PHE A 91 -12.28 -0.41 -10.56
CA PHE A 91 -12.82 -0.40 -9.19
C PHE A 91 -14.33 -0.61 -9.12
N TYR A 92 -15.06 -0.35 -10.20
CA TYR A 92 -16.50 -0.60 -10.33
C TYR A 92 -16.86 -2.07 -10.50
N SER A 93 -15.90 -2.93 -10.84
CA SER A 93 -16.17 -4.34 -11.07
C SER A 93 -16.11 -5.13 -9.76
N PRO A 94 -17.07 -6.03 -9.49
CA PRO A 94 -16.97 -6.99 -8.39
C PRO A 94 -15.78 -7.97 -8.50
N ARG A 95 -15.10 -8.03 -9.66
CA ARG A 95 -13.82 -8.75 -9.81
C ARG A 95 -12.69 -8.09 -9.02
N TYR A 96 -12.83 -6.79 -8.71
CA TYR A 96 -11.90 -6.06 -7.86
C TYR A 96 -12.22 -6.30 -6.38
N MET A 97 -11.32 -7.00 -5.69
CA MET A 97 -11.38 -7.26 -4.25
C MET A 97 -10.00 -7.07 -3.65
N ALA A 98 -9.36 -5.93 -3.92
CA ALA A 98 -7.99 -5.65 -3.52
C ALA A 98 -7.93 -4.62 -2.40
N HIS A 99 -7.69 -3.35 -2.69
CA HIS A 99 -7.57 -2.29 -1.67
C HIS A 99 -8.92 -1.68 -1.26
N MET A 100 -8.87 -0.77 -0.28
CA MET A 100 -9.98 0.09 0.18
C MET A 100 -10.38 1.09 -0.92
N SER A 101 -10.81 0.59 -2.07
CA SER A 101 -11.20 1.35 -3.25
C SER A 101 -12.32 0.60 -3.95
N TYR A 102 -13.40 1.32 -4.21
CA TYR A 102 -14.56 0.80 -4.93
C TYR A 102 -15.22 1.96 -5.67
N GLU A 103 -16.22 1.65 -6.49
CA GLU A 103 -17.07 2.68 -7.07
C GLU A 103 -17.65 3.60 -5.98
N THR A 104 -17.48 4.90 -6.19
CA THR A 104 -18.02 5.92 -5.30
C THR A 104 -19.53 6.02 -5.48
N SER A 105 -20.25 6.34 -4.42
CA SER A 105 -21.70 6.48 -4.48
C SER A 105 -22.10 7.59 -5.46
N LEU A 106 -23.15 7.31 -6.23
CA LEU A 106 -23.80 8.24 -7.14
C LEU A 106 -24.13 9.60 -6.48
N PRO A 107 -24.75 9.67 -5.28
CA PRO A 107 -25.01 10.95 -4.61
C PRO A 107 -23.72 11.71 -4.28
N ALA A 108 -22.64 11.04 -3.86
CA ALA A 108 -21.38 11.71 -3.56
C ALA A 108 -20.70 12.26 -4.83
N THR A 109 -20.67 11.48 -5.92
CA THR A 109 -20.13 11.93 -7.21
C THR A 109 -20.87 13.16 -7.73
N LEU A 110 -22.21 13.12 -7.72
CA LEU A 110 -23.05 14.24 -8.14
C LEU A 110 -22.87 15.46 -7.22
N GLY A 111 -22.76 15.24 -5.91
CA GLY A 111 -22.50 16.31 -4.94
C GLY A 111 -21.14 16.98 -5.13
N TYR A 112 -20.10 16.21 -5.44
CA TYR A 112 -18.79 16.76 -5.77
C TYR A 112 -18.85 17.61 -7.04
N MET A 113 -19.48 17.11 -8.10
CA MET A 113 -19.66 17.87 -9.34
C MET A 113 -20.46 19.16 -9.13
N LEU A 114 -21.53 19.08 -8.32
CA LEU A 114 -22.32 20.25 -7.95
C LEU A 114 -21.47 21.31 -7.23
N GLY A 115 -20.71 20.91 -6.19
CA GLY A 115 -19.83 21.82 -5.47
C GLY A 115 -18.71 22.38 -6.35
N LEU A 116 -18.17 21.58 -7.27
CA LEU A 116 -17.09 21.97 -8.18
C LEU A 116 -17.49 23.15 -9.08
N PHE A 117 -18.73 23.21 -9.56
CA PHE A 117 -19.20 24.32 -10.41
C PHE A 117 -19.18 25.70 -9.72
N TYR A 118 -19.20 25.72 -8.39
CA TYR A 118 -19.10 26.94 -7.58
C TYR A 118 -17.72 27.15 -6.97
N ASN A 119 -16.88 26.10 -6.90
CA ASN A 119 -15.48 26.13 -6.46
C ASN A 119 -15.26 26.91 -5.15
N GLN A 120 -16.14 26.69 -4.17
CA GLN A 120 -16.07 27.36 -2.88
C GLN A 120 -14.92 26.81 -2.02
N ASN A 121 -14.26 27.69 -1.28
CA ASN A 121 -13.11 27.35 -0.43
C ASN A 121 -13.48 27.44 1.06
N ASN A 122 -13.46 26.32 1.78
CA ASN A 122 -13.90 26.20 3.17
C ASN A 122 -12.83 26.62 4.22
N VAL A 123 -11.73 27.26 3.80
CA VAL A 123 -10.67 27.66 4.74
C VAL A 123 -11.18 28.60 5.84
N GLY A 124 -11.93 29.66 5.50
CA GLY A 124 -12.31 30.69 6.48
C GLY A 124 -11.09 31.32 7.20
N SER A 125 -11.16 32.49 7.83
CA SER A 125 -10.15 32.84 8.85
C SER A 125 -10.73 33.74 9.91
N ILE A 126 -10.26 33.59 11.16
CA ILE A 126 -10.76 34.36 12.31
C ILE A 126 -10.29 35.82 12.29
N TRP A 127 -9.23 36.13 11.53
CA TRP A 127 -8.63 37.47 11.43
C TRP A 127 -9.13 38.28 10.23
N TYR A 128 -9.79 37.64 9.26
CA TYR A 128 -10.42 38.29 8.12
C TYR A 128 -11.83 37.74 7.92
N PHE A 129 -12.84 38.51 8.33
CA PHE A 129 -14.26 38.30 7.98
C PHE A 129 -14.48 37.99 6.49
N ALA A 130 -13.57 38.42 5.61
CA ALA A 130 -13.57 38.23 4.16
C ALA A 130 -13.51 36.75 3.67
N THR A 131 -13.25 35.76 4.53
CA THR A 131 -12.99 34.37 4.07
C THR A 131 -14.16 33.39 4.22
N VAL A 132 -15.09 33.63 5.16
CA VAL A 132 -16.40 32.91 5.19
C VAL A 132 -17.28 33.37 4.02
N GLU A 133 -17.04 34.57 3.48
CA GLU A 133 -17.69 35.08 2.25
C GLU A 133 -17.46 34.18 1.02
N GLY A 134 -16.32 33.47 0.97
CA GLY A 134 -15.97 32.59 -0.14
C GLY A 134 -16.71 31.24 -0.16
N SER A 135 -17.38 30.87 0.93
CA SER A 135 -17.99 29.54 1.10
C SER A 135 -19.10 29.47 2.16
N PRO A 136 -20.02 30.46 2.28
CA PRO A 136 -20.95 30.51 3.40
C PRO A 136 -21.88 29.28 3.45
N LEU A 137 -22.27 28.76 2.28
CA LEU A 137 -23.11 27.57 2.18
C LEU A 137 -22.30 26.28 2.43
N THR A 138 -21.16 26.12 1.76
CA THR A 138 -20.38 24.87 1.86
C THR A 138 -19.66 24.73 3.21
N THR A 139 -19.38 25.83 3.93
CA THR A 139 -18.94 25.82 5.34
C THR A 139 -20.05 25.31 6.25
N LEU A 140 -21.30 25.76 6.06
CA LEU A 140 -22.45 25.26 6.81
C LEU A 140 -22.67 23.75 6.56
N LEU A 141 -22.57 23.32 5.30
CA LEU A 141 -22.68 21.91 4.95
C LEU A 141 -21.56 21.08 5.59
N GLU A 142 -20.33 21.60 5.66
CA GLU A 142 -19.25 20.90 6.33
C GLU A 142 -19.47 20.78 7.84
N TRP A 143 -19.94 21.86 8.48
CA TRP A 143 -20.30 21.82 9.89
C TRP A 143 -21.39 20.75 10.15
N GLU A 144 -22.42 20.72 9.30
CA GLU A 144 -23.48 19.72 9.38
C GLU A 144 -22.95 18.29 9.19
N VAL A 145 -22.04 18.08 8.23
CA VAL A 145 -21.34 16.80 8.07
C VAL A 145 -20.57 16.44 9.34
N GLY A 146 -19.82 17.38 9.93
CA GLY A 146 -19.14 17.18 11.21
C GLY A 146 -20.08 16.73 12.33
N GLN A 147 -21.29 17.31 12.39
CA GLN A 147 -22.33 16.93 13.34
C GLN A 147 -22.92 15.54 13.06
N GLN A 148 -23.19 15.21 11.79
CA GLN A 148 -23.64 13.88 11.36
C GLN A 148 -22.62 12.80 11.73
N LEU A 149 -21.32 13.07 11.52
CA LEU A 149 -20.24 12.16 11.87
C LEU A 149 -20.10 12.00 13.39
N CYS A 150 -20.21 13.08 14.16
CA CYS A 150 -20.24 13.00 15.63
C CYS A 150 -21.41 12.12 16.13
N GLU A 151 -22.60 12.31 15.57
CA GLU A 151 -23.81 11.56 15.94
C GLU A 151 -23.66 10.04 15.71
N VAL A 152 -23.15 9.63 14.53
CA VAL A 152 -22.98 8.20 14.21
C VAL A 152 -21.91 7.53 15.08
N LEU A 153 -20.91 8.29 15.54
CA LEU A 153 -19.86 7.83 16.45
C LEU A 153 -20.31 7.81 17.93
N GLY A 154 -21.52 8.31 18.23
CA GLY A 154 -22.09 8.35 19.57
C GLY A 154 -21.70 9.57 20.41
N TYR A 155 -21.12 10.61 19.79
CA TYR A 155 -20.92 11.91 20.43
C TYR A 155 -22.21 12.74 20.45
N LYS A 156 -22.30 13.65 21.41
CA LYS A 156 -23.45 14.55 21.54
C LYS A 156 -23.43 15.59 20.42
N ARG A 157 -24.43 15.54 19.56
CA ARG A 157 -24.63 16.51 18.48
C ARG A 157 -25.44 17.73 18.95
N TYR A 158 -25.23 18.89 18.32
CA TYR A 158 -26.08 20.07 18.49
C TYR A 158 -27.54 19.82 18.06
N PRO A 159 -28.57 20.33 18.79
CA PRO A 159 -29.97 20.13 18.40
C PRO A 159 -30.25 20.62 16.98
N ARG A 160 -31.04 19.87 16.20
CA ARG A 160 -31.33 20.22 14.78
C ARG A 160 -32.17 21.49 14.63
N ASP A 161 -32.95 21.81 15.67
CA ASP A 161 -33.80 22.99 15.80
C ASP A 161 -33.12 24.13 16.56
N ALA A 162 -31.93 23.90 17.11
CA ALA A 162 -31.07 25.02 17.45
C ALA A 162 -30.76 25.68 16.11
N GLU A 163 -31.41 26.83 15.84
CA GLU A 163 -30.85 27.80 14.89
C GLU A 163 -29.35 27.85 15.17
N TRP A 164 -28.52 27.91 14.12
CA TRP A 164 -27.08 28.12 14.27
C TRP A 164 -26.89 29.39 15.12
N ASN A 165 -26.80 29.17 16.43
CA ASN A 165 -26.96 30.18 17.45
C ASN A 165 -25.72 30.01 18.32
N PRO A 166 -24.68 30.82 18.08
CA PRO A 166 -23.46 30.80 18.88
C PRO A 166 -23.75 31.10 20.37
N HIS A 167 -24.98 31.48 20.74
CA HIS A 167 -25.47 31.67 22.10
C HIS A 167 -26.30 30.51 22.65
N TYR A 168 -26.38 29.34 21.99
CA TYR A 168 -27.11 28.19 22.55
C TYR A 168 -26.45 27.79 23.88
N LYS A 169 -27.16 28.05 24.98
CA LYS A 169 -26.66 27.76 26.32
C LYS A 169 -26.34 26.28 26.41
N ARG A 170 -25.14 25.97 26.93
CA ARG A 170 -24.69 24.59 27.18
C ARG A 170 -25.79 23.74 27.80
N SER A 171 -25.77 22.47 27.41
CA SER A 171 -26.64 21.44 27.95
C SER A 171 -26.73 21.53 29.48
N LYS A 172 -27.96 21.44 30.01
CA LYS A 172 -28.19 21.42 31.46
C LYS A 172 -27.50 20.22 32.14
N ASP A 173 -27.16 19.19 31.36
CA ASP A 173 -26.52 17.95 31.81
C ASP A 173 -24.97 18.01 31.87
N ARG A 174 -24.35 19.13 31.45
CA ARG A 174 -22.89 19.36 31.43
C ARG A 174 -22.08 18.42 30.52
N GLU A 175 -22.72 17.61 29.68
CA GLU A 175 -22.03 16.81 28.67
C GLU A 175 -21.65 17.71 27.48
N PRO A 176 -20.38 17.67 27.02
CA PRO A 176 -19.90 18.54 25.93
C PRO A 176 -20.50 18.12 24.58
N TYR A 177 -20.64 19.09 23.69
CA TYR A 177 -20.99 18.82 22.29
C TYR A 177 -19.75 18.34 21.52
N GLY A 178 -19.96 17.42 20.59
CA GLY A 178 -18.95 16.98 19.64
C GLY A 178 -18.78 17.96 18.49
N TRP A 179 -17.58 17.96 17.91
CA TRP A 179 -17.27 18.75 16.72
C TRP A 179 -16.42 17.93 15.78
N GLY A 180 -16.71 18.00 14.48
CA GLY A 180 -15.91 17.35 13.46
C GLY A 180 -15.80 18.21 12.21
N HIS A 181 -14.81 17.89 11.38
CA HIS A 181 -14.57 18.55 10.10
C HIS A 181 -13.96 17.57 9.09
N ILE A 182 -13.99 17.95 7.81
CA ILE A 182 -13.41 17.17 6.71
C ILE A 182 -11.93 17.50 6.56
N THR A 183 -11.07 16.49 6.48
CA THR A 183 -9.65 16.66 6.11
C THR A 183 -9.43 16.17 4.68
N CYS A 184 -8.27 16.47 4.08
CA CYS A 184 -7.93 15.91 2.78
C CYS A 184 -7.77 14.38 2.83
N ASP A 185 -7.31 13.84 3.96
CA ASP A 185 -7.22 12.41 4.22
C ASP A 185 -7.10 12.06 5.71
N GLY A 186 -7.22 10.77 6.03
CA GLY A 186 -7.05 10.25 7.40
C GLY A 186 -5.61 10.30 7.94
N SER A 187 -4.59 10.52 7.11
CA SER A 187 -3.24 10.78 7.61
C SER A 187 -3.14 12.16 8.26
N VAL A 188 -3.79 13.17 7.66
CA VAL A 188 -3.88 14.51 8.24
C VAL A 188 -4.75 14.52 9.49
N ALA A 189 -5.89 13.83 9.48
CA ALA A 189 -6.73 13.68 10.68
C ALA A 189 -5.96 13.07 11.88
N ASN A 190 -5.17 12.01 11.62
CA ASN A 190 -4.30 11.39 12.64
C ASN A 190 -3.16 12.33 13.11
N LEU A 191 -2.62 13.16 12.22
CA LEU A 191 -1.62 14.17 12.59
C LEU A 191 -2.24 15.28 13.45
N GLU A 192 -3.43 15.76 13.11
CA GLU A 192 -4.19 16.74 13.89
C GLU A 192 -4.52 16.20 15.29
N SER A 193 -4.95 14.94 15.41
CA SER A 193 -5.21 14.33 16.72
C SER A 193 -3.95 14.24 17.58
N MET A 194 -2.81 13.90 16.98
CA MET A 194 -1.51 13.91 17.66
C MET A 194 -1.07 15.32 18.04
N TRP A 195 -1.34 16.32 17.21
CA TRP A 195 -1.04 17.72 17.49
C TRP A 195 -1.84 18.22 18.70
N VAL A 196 -3.13 17.87 18.78
CA VAL A 196 -3.98 18.13 19.94
C VAL A 196 -3.44 17.43 21.19
N ALA A 197 -3.12 16.13 21.10
CA ALA A 197 -2.60 15.36 22.25
C ALA A 197 -1.27 15.91 22.78
N ARG A 198 -0.41 16.40 21.88
CA ARG A 198 0.82 17.11 22.25
C ARG A 198 0.48 18.40 22.99
N ASN A 199 -0.43 19.19 22.45
CA ASN A 199 -0.68 20.54 22.94
C ASN A 199 -1.40 20.56 24.29
N ILE A 200 -2.40 19.69 24.48
CA ILE A 200 -3.13 19.58 25.74
C ILE A 200 -2.21 19.17 26.90
N LYS A 201 -1.22 18.29 26.63
CA LYS A 201 -0.32 17.77 27.67
C LYS A 201 0.51 18.87 28.34
N TYR A 202 0.92 19.88 27.58
CA TYR A 202 1.72 21.00 28.09
C TYR A 202 0.91 22.23 28.50
N TYR A 203 -0.40 22.26 28.22
CA TYR A 203 -1.25 23.40 28.55
C TYR A 203 -1.20 23.79 30.04
N PRO A 204 -1.25 22.86 31.02
CA PRO A 204 -1.13 23.21 32.43
C PRO A 204 0.23 23.82 32.80
N LEU A 205 1.32 23.42 32.13
CA LEU A 205 2.64 24.01 32.36
C LEU A 205 2.74 25.40 31.75
N ALA A 206 2.14 25.63 30.58
CA ALA A 206 2.03 26.96 29.99
C ALA A 206 1.22 27.91 30.88
N LEU A 207 0.13 27.42 31.47
CA LEU A 207 -0.65 28.20 32.44
C LEU A 207 0.17 28.54 33.69
N ARG A 208 0.95 27.59 34.21
CA ARG A 208 1.85 27.82 35.35
C ARG A 208 2.91 28.88 35.03
N ASP A 209 3.53 28.80 33.86
CA ASP A 209 4.52 29.78 33.44
C ASP A 209 3.88 31.17 33.27
N ALA A 210 2.68 31.26 32.69
CA ALA A 210 1.94 32.53 32.57
C ALA A 210 1.56 33.17 33.92
N MET A 211 1.49 32.37 35.00
CA MET A 211 1.27 32.87 36.36
C MET A 211 2.55 33.30 37.07
N THR A 212 3.74 32.87 36.62
CA THR A 212 4.98 32.98 37.43
C THR A 212 6.16 33.63 36.72
N GLU A 213 6.21 33.59 35.40
CA GLU A 213 7.38 34.01 34.62
C GLU A 213 7.15 35.35 33.94
N GLU A 214 8.22 36.14 33.84
CA GLU A 214 8.25 37.32 32.99
C GLU A 214 8.66 36.94 31.56
N LYS A 215 8.15 37.66 30.56
CA LYS A 215 8.56 37.46 29.15
C LYS A 215 8.97 38.77 28.51
N VAL A 216 10.02 38.71 27.71
CA VAL A 216 10.37 39.82 26.82
C VAL A 216 9.71 39.56 25.47
N VAL A 217 8.77 40.41 25.11
CA VAL A 217 8.05 40.35 23.82
C VAL A 217 8.55 41.49 22.93
N TRP A 218 8.80 41.20 21.67
CA TRP A 218 9.13 42.21 20.68
C TRP A 218 7.85 42.75 20.03
N GLN A 219 7.55 44.03 20.24
CA GLN A 219 6.42 44.72 19.60
C GLN A 219 6.90 46.05 19.02
N ASN A 220 6.53 46.32 17.76
CA ASN A 220 6.85 47.57 17.05
C ASN A 220 8.34 47.97 17.12
N GLY A 221 9.24 46.98 17.00
CA GLY A 221 10.69 47.20 17.03
C GLY A 221 11.28 47.49 18.41
N LYS A 222 10.52 47.33 19.50
CA LYS A 222 10.99 47.48 20.90
C LYS A 222 10.78 46.19 21.69
N SER A 223 11.74 45.91 22.58
CA SER A 223 11.59 44.85 23.59
C SER A 223 10.76 45.37 24.76
N ILE A 224 9.62 44.74 25.02
CA ILE A 224 8.74 45.03 26.14
C ILE A 224 8.88 43.90 27.16
N GLN A 225 9.24 44.25 28.39
CA GLN A 225 9.22 43.31 29.50
C GLN A 225 7.79 43.21 30.03
N MET A 226 7.20 42.03 29.86
CA MET A 226 5.84 41.70 30.28
C MET A 226 5.91 40.96 31.61
N PRO A 227 5.31 41.51 32.69
CA PRO A 227 5.18 40.77 33.95
C PRO A 227 4.31 39.52 33.75
N PRO A 228 4.29 38.56 34.69
CA PRO A 228 3.48 37.35 34.54
C PRO A 228 2.00 37.73 34.47
N PRO A 229 1.32 37.55 33.32
CA PRO A 229 0.01 38.14 33.09
C PRO A 229 -1.10 37.56 33.98
N LEU A 230 -0.90 36.35 34.52
CA LEU A 230 -1.86 35.66 35.38
C LEU A 230 -1.42 35.56 36.84
N ALA A 231 -0.44 36.36 37.27
CA ALA A 231 0.08 36.34 38.65
C ALA A 231 -1.01 36.48 39.73
N PHE A 232 -2.07 37.25 39.44
CA PHE A 232 -3.19 37.48 40.37
C PHE A 232 -3.96 36.19 40.74
N ALA A 233 -3.94 35.17 39.89
CA ALA A 233 -4.63 33.91 40.11
C ALA A 233 -3.74 32.87 40.83
N TYR A 234 -2.42 33.10 40.91
CA TYR A 234 -1.46 32.08 41.35
C TYR A 234 -1.69 31.57 42.78
N ASP A 235 -2.10 32.44 43.70
CA ASP A 235 -2.30 32.11 45.11
C ASP A 235 -3.70 31.59 45.46
N THR A 236 -4.65 31.66 44.53
CA THR A 236 -6.07 31.42 44.79
C THR A 236 -6.73 30.44 43.82
N PHE A 237 -6.15 30.20 42.65
CA PHE A 237 -6.71 29.27 41.66
C PHE A 237 -6.63 27.83 42.15
N ILE A 238 -7.79 27.16 42.21
CA ILE A 238 -7.91 25.78 42.69
C ILE A 238 -8.15 24.87 41.50
N VAL A 239 -7.42 23.75 41.46
CA VAL A 239 -7.64 22.67 40.49
C VAL A 239 -7.84 21.35 41.20
N GLN A 240 -8.64 20.47 40.61
CA GLN A 240 -8.81 19.10 41.06
C GLN A 240 -7.72 18.24 40.41
N PRO A 241 -6.70 17.77 41.16
CA PRO A 241 -5.76 16.78 40.66
C PRO A 241 -6.47 15.45 40.41
N LEU A 242 -5.80 14.54 39.72
CA LEU A 242 -6.36 13.22 39.41
C LEU A 242 -6.64 12.39 40.67
N VAL A 243 -5.72 12.43 41.64
CA VAL A 243 -5.81 11.73 42.93
C VAL A 243 -5.70 12.73 44.07
N GLY A 244 -6.55 12.59 45.09
CA GLY A 244 -6.58 13.45 46.26
C GLY A 244 -7.58 14.63 46.14
N PRO A 245 -7.65 15.49 47.16
CA PRO A 245 -8.58 16.62 47.17
C PRO A 245 -8.13 17.75 46.24
N ALA A 246 -9.07 18.60 45.84
CA ALA A 246 -8.79 19.86 45.16
C ALA A 246 -7.78 20.70 45.98
N LYS A 247 -6.82 21.32 45.29
CA LYS A 247 -5.77 22.13 45.90
C LYS A 247 -5.40 23.31 45.03
N LEU A 248 -4.67 24.25 45.62
CA LEU A 248 -4.13 25.39 44.90
C LEU A 248 -3.24 24.92 43.75
N PHE A 249 -3.41 25.52 42.57
CA PHE A 249 -2.69 25.19 41.35
C PHE A 249 -1.17 25.28 41.55
N LYS A 250 -0.69 26.28 42.31
CA LYS A 250 0.72 26.41 42.69
C LYS A 250 1.29 25.23 43.51
N ASN A 251 0.43 24.51 44.23
CA ASN A 251 0.81 23.36 45.06
C ASN A 251 0.77 22.03 44.28
N CYS A 252 0.35 22.04 43.02
CA CYS A 252 0.41 20.86 42.17
C CYS A 252 1.85 20.60 41.73
N SER A 253 2.29 19.36 41.90
CA SER A 253 3.56 18.89 41.34
C SER A 253 3.49 18.88 39.80
N VAL A 254 4.66 18.91 39.15
CA VAL A 254 4.73 18.82 37.68
C VAL A 254 4.08 17.53 37.17
N TRP A 255 4.26 16.42 37.89
CA TRP A 255 3.62 15.15 37.57
C TRP A 255 2.08 15.24 37.60
N GLU A 256 1.52 15.90 38.62
CA GLU A 256 0.06 16.08 38.72
C GLU A 256 -0.47 16.98 37.61
N LEU A 257 0.27 18.03 37.24
CA LEU A 257 -0.09 18.93 36.13
C LEU A 257 -0.09 18.21 34.77
N LEU A 258 0.91 17.35 34.53
CA LEU A 258 0.99 16.54 33.30
C LEU A 258 -0.06 15.42 33.23
N ASN A 259 -0.73 15.09 34.33
CA ASN A 259 -1.71 14.01 34.44
C ASN A 259 -3.11 14.49 34.86
N LEU A 260 -3.40 15.78 34.70
CA LEU A 260 -4.78 16.27 34.75
C LEU A 260 -5.60 15.58 33.66
N LYS A 261 -6.89 15.29 33.95
CA LYS A 261 -7.79 14.72 32.95
C LYS A 261 -7.95 15.69 31.78
N PRO A 262 -8.07 15.21 30.52
CA PRO A 262 -8.34 16.07 29.38
C PRO A 262 -9.50 17.05 29.62
N ASP A 263 -10.62 16.56 30.17
CA ASP A 263 -11.79 17.40 30.49
C ASP A 263 -11.49 18.49 31.54
N THR A 264 -10.62 18.19 32.50
CA THR A 264 -10.17 19.19 33.49
C THR A 264 -9.33 20.27 32.83
N ILE A 265 -8.42 19.89 31.92
CA ILE A 265 -7.57 20.84 31.19
C ILE A 265 -8.42 21.75 30.29
N LEU A 266 -9.35 21.18 29.53
CA LEU A 266 -10.27 21.93 28.67
C LEU A 266 -11.19 22.88 29.46
N GLY A 267 -11.47 22.58 30.73
CA GLY A 267 -12.25 23.43 31.62
C GLY A 267 -11.46 24.54 32.34
N LEU A 268 -10.13 24.59 32.23
CA LEU A 268 -9.33 25.61 32.91
C LEU A 268 -9.64 27.05 32.47
N PRO A 269 -9.82 27.35 31.15
CA PRO A 269 -10.24 28.68 30.70
C PRO A 269 -11.53 29.15 31.37
N GLU A 270 -12.55 28.30 31.37
CA GLU A 270 -13.86 28.59 31.96
C GLU A 270 -13.75 28.84 33.46
N GLN A 271 -12.97 28.03 34.17
CA GLN A 271 -12.77 28.23 35.61
C GLN A 271 -12.07 29.56 35.89
N LEU A 272 -11.14 30.01 35.05
CA LEU A 272 -10.51 31.32 35.19
C LEU A 272 -11.50 32.47 34.95
N THR A 273 -12.37 32.34 33.94
CA THR A 273 -13.45 33.29 33.67
C THR A 273 -14.45 33.34 34.82
N GLU A 274 -14.91 32.19 35.32
CA GLU A 274 -15.88 32.09 36.41
C GLU A 274 -15.33 32.63 37.74
N GLN A 275 -14.05 32.36 38.05
CA GLN A 275 -13.45 32.76 39.34
C GLN A 275 -12.91 34.19 39.33
N PHE A 276 -12.41 34.69 38.20
CA PHE A 276 -11.68 35.96 38.13
C PHE A 276 -12.21 36.95 37.10
N GLY A 277 -13.22 36.60 36.30
CA GLY A 277 -13.76 37.48 35.25
C GLY A 277 -12.81 37.71 34.08
N VAL A 278 -11.88 36.77 33.84
CA VAL A 278 -10.91 36.81 32.73
C VAL A 278 -11.63 36.55 31.42
N SER A 279 -11.54 37.48 30.45
CA SER A 279 -12.12 37.26 29.12
C SER A 279 -11.28 36.29 28.28
N SER A 280 -11.90 35.66 27.29
CA SER A 280 -11.22 34.74 26.37
C SER A 280 -10.09 35.41 25.60
N GLU A 281 -10.27 36.67 25.15
CA GLU A 281 -9.25 37.42 24.42
C GLU A 281 -8.03 37.72 25.29
N PHE A 282 -8.25 38.10 26.56
CA PHE A 282 -7.14 38.34 27.47
C PHE A 282 -6.38 37.04 27.76
N LEU A 283 -7.09 35.93 27.98
CA LEU A 283 -6.46 34.64 28.25
C LEU A 283 -5.60 34.15 27.08
N GLU A 284 -6.10 34.31 25.84
CA GLU A 284 -5.34 34.05 24.61
C GLU A 284 -4.03 34.86 24.56
N GLN A 285 -4.11 36.18 24.75
CA GLN A 285 -2.94 37.06 24.72
C GLN A 285 -1.96 36.72 25.85
N ALA A 286 -2.48 36.39 27.04
CA ALA A 286 -1.69 36.03 28.20
C ALA A 286 -0.95 34.70 28.02
N LEU A 287 -1.57 33.70 27.39
CA LEU A 287 -0.98 32.37 27.20
C LEU A 287 -0.10 32.27 25.95
N THR A 288 -0.33 33.07 24.92
CA THR A 288 0.41 33.00 23.64
C THR A 288 1.94 32.94 23.81
N PRO A 289 2.60 33.78 24.64
CA PRO A 289 4.06 33.73 24.81
C PRO A 289 4.60 32.48 25.52
N TYR A 290 3.70 31.70 26.14
CA TYR A 290 4.03 30.48 26.88
C TYR A 290 3.51 29.24 26.16
N SER A 291 2.52 29.34 25.28
CA SER A 291 1.90 28.20 24.64
C SER A 291 2.94 27.32 23.93
N VAL A 292 2.72 26.00 23.93
CA VAL A 292 3.67 25.06 23.30
C VAL A 292 3.75 25.27 21.79
N GLN A 293 2.72 25.87 21.19
CA GLN A 293 2.72 26.30 19.79
C GLN A 293 3.77 27.40 19.56
N THR A 294 4.02 28.26 20.55
CA THR A 294 5.00 29.37 20.46
C THR A 294 6.41 28.95 20.87
N VAL A 295 6.56 28.28 22.02
CA VAL A 295 7.90 27.99 22.61
C VAL A 295 8.46 26.63 22.23
N GLY A 296 7.64 25.75 21.64
CA GLY A 296 7.99 24.35 21.38
C GLY A 296 8.00 23.48 22.65
N LYS A 297 7.70 22.19 22.50
CA LYS A 297 7.61 21.26 23.64
C LYS A 297 8.95 21.06 24.35
N ASP A 298 10.07 21.12 23.63
CA ASP A 298 11.38 20.78 24.20
C ASP A 298 11.84 21.82 25.23
N THR A 299 11.34 23.06 25.12
CA THR A 299 11.50 24.10 26.16
C THR A 299 10.93 23.62 27.50
N TYR A 300 9.73 23.04 27.51
CA TYR A 300 9.12 22.51 28.72
C TYR A 300 9.87 21.29 29.26
N ILE A 301 10.33 20.42 28.37
CA ILE A 301 11.07 19.23 28.74
C ILE A 301 12.38 19.59 29.43
N GLN A 302 13.14 20.52 28.86
CA GLN A 302 14.40 20.99 29.44
C GLN A 302 14.17 21.76 30.74
N LYS A 303 13.22 22.71 30.75
CA LYS A 303 12.94 23.57 31.92
C LYS A 303 12.52 22.76 33.14
N TYR A 304 11.65 21.78 32.95
CA TYR A 304 11.08 20.99 34.03
C TYR A 304 11.79 19.64 34.26
N GLY A 305 12.87 19.36 33.51
CA GLY A 305 13.64 18.12 33.64
C GLY A 305 12.81 16.86 33.34
N LEU A 306 11.97 16.91 32.31
CA LEU A 306 11.01 15.86 31.98
C LEU A 306 11.61 14.82 31.03
N SER A 307 11.06 13.61 31.07
CA SER A 307 11.21 12.64 29.98
C SER A 307 10.21 12.98 28.86
N GLN A 308 10.57 12.69 27.59
CA GLN A 308 9.61 12.81 26.48
C GLN A 308 8.38 11.93 26.78
N PRO A 309 7.16 12.49 26.79
CA PRO A 309 5.96 11.71 27.05
C PRO A 309 5.76 10.59 26.01
N ALA A 310 5.24 9.45 26.44
CA ALA A 310 5.02 8.30 25.56
C ALA A 310 3.72 8.43 24.75
N TYR A 311 3.71 7.83 23.56
CA TYR A 311 2.52 7.67 22.72
C TYR A 311 2.37 6.19 22.41
N PHE A 312 1.23 5.57 22.72
CA PHE A 312 1.04 4.12 22.55
C PHE A 312 0.15 3.82 21.35
N ILE A 313 0.53 2.79 20.60
CA ILE A 313 -0.24 2.29 19.46
C ILE A 313 0.14 0.84 19.19
N SER A 314 -0.76 0.07 18.59
CA SER A 314 -0.46 -1.29 18.13
C SER A 314 0.68 -1.32 17.11
N ARG A 315 1.48 -2.39 17.11
CA ARG A 315 2.54 -2.64 16.11
C ARG A 315 2.02 -2.63 14.67
N THR A 316 0.74 -2.95 14.47
CA THR A 316 0.06 -3.00 13.16
C THR A 316 -0.46 -1.64 12.68
N LYS A 317 0.03 -0.54 13.28
CA LYS A 317 -0.30 0.84 12.90
C LYS A 317 -0.10 1.15 11.42
N HIS A 318 -0.95 2.03 10.93
CA HIS A 318 -0.74 2.68 9.65
C HIS A 318 0.49 3.61 9.68
N TYR A 319 1.17 3.75 8.53
CA TYR A 319 2.41 4.54 8.42
C TYR A 319 2.21 6.04 8.71
N SER A 320 0.97 6.54 8.74
CA SER A 320 0.64 7.91 9.13
C SER A 320 1.12 8.26 10.54
N TRP A 321 1.15 7.29 11.46
CA TRP A 321 1.52 7.51 12.85
C TRP A 321 3.01 7.85 13.05
N PRO A 322 3.98 7.05 12.58
CA PRO A 322 5.39 7.43 12.67
C PRO A 322 5.71 8.70 11.87
N LYS A 323 5.04 8.92 10.72
CA LYS A 323 5.13 10.17 9.95
C LYS A 323 4.63 11.37 10.76
N GLY A 324 3.48 11.23 11.42
CA GLY A 324 2.89 12.28 12.26
C GLY A 324 3.73 12.58 13.49
N ALA A 325 4.34 11.56 14.10
CA ALA A 325 5.28 11.73 15.21
C ALA A 325 6.51 12.53 14.79
N ALA A 326 7.05 12.28 13.59
CA ALA A 326 8.14 13.06 13.02
C ALA A 326 7.73 14.52 12.77
N ILE A 327 6.59 14.76 12.12
CA ILE A 327 6.11 16.12 11.78
C ILE A 327 5.77 16.94 13.03
N SER A 328 5.13 16.34 14.03
CA SER A 328 4.76 17.02 15.28
C SER A 328 5.93 17.32 16.21
N GLY A 329 7.14 16.87 15.86
CA GLY A 329 8.36 16.98 16.65
C GLY A 329 8.47 15.98 17.80
N ILE A 330 7.52 15.05 17.96
CA ILE A 330 7.55 13.98 18.98
C ILE A 330 8.66 12.98 18.69
N GLY A 331 8.91 12.67 17.41
CA GLY A 331 9.88 11.66 16.98
C GLY A 331 9.30 10.24 17.08
N SER A 332 9.54 9.41 16.05
CA SER A 332 8.99 8.05 15.98
C SER A 332 9.47 7.13 17.10
N GLU A 333 10.63 7.39 17.72
CA GLU A 333 11.14 6.64 18.87
C GLU A 333 10.26 6.79 20.13
N ASN A 334 9.45 7.86 20.21
CA ASN A 334 8.52 8.08 21.32
C ASN A 334 7.12 7.47 21.05
N LEU A 335 6.94 6.86 19.88
CA LEU A 335 5.78 6.04 19.55
C LEU A 335 6.06 4.60 19.99
N ILE A 336 5.61 4.26 21.20
CA ILE A 336 5.83 2.95 21.80
C ILE A 336 4.83 1.95 21.19
N GLU A 337 5.39 0.96 20.52
CA GLU A 337 4.62 -0.06 19.80
C GLU A 337 4.21 -1.18 20.76
N VAL A 338 2.91 -1.36 20.93
CA VAL A 338 2.29 -2.43 21.73
C VAL A 338 2.16 -3.68 20.86
N ASP A 339 2.52 -4.83 21.44
CA ASP A 339 2.40 -6.12 20.75
C ASP A 339 0.93 -6.46 20.40
N VAL A 340 0.75 -7.45 19.52
CA VAL A 340 -0.58 -7.90 19.08
C VAL A 340 -0.87 -9.34 19.49
N ASP A 341 -2.17 -9.63 19.67
CA ASP A 341 -2.69 -10.96 19.90
C ASP A 341 -2.70 -11.82 18.60
N LEU A 342 -3.19 -13.05 18.70
CA LEU A 342 -3.26 -13.98 17.56
C LEU A 342 -4.26 -13.58 16.47
N ALA A 343 -5.10 -12.57 16.71
CA ALA A 343 -6.02 -11.98 15.75
C ALA A 343 -5.51 -10.63 15.20
N ALA A 344 -4.24 -10.30 15.45
CA ALA A 344 -3.60 -9.04 15.08
C ALA A 344 -4.22 -7.77 15.71
N ARG A 345 -4.89 -7.92 16.86
CA ARG A 345 -5.43 -6.84 17.69
C ARG A 345 -4.44 -6.47 18.79
N MET A 346 -4.50 -5.25 19.31
CA MET A 346 -3.62 -4.81 20.41
C MET A 346 -3.71 -5.73 21.64
N ASP A 347 -2.55 -6.17 22.15
CA ASP A 347 -2.44 -6.89 23.42
C ASP A 347 -2.53 -5.90 24.60
N THR A 348 -3.65 -5.92 25.31
CA THR A 348 -3.89 -5.03 26.45
C THR A 348 -3.07 -5.39 27.68
N GLN A 349 -2.57 -6.63 27.80
CA GLN A 349 -1.63 -6.99 28.87
C GLN A 349 -0.26 -6.37 28.63
N ASN A 350 0.20 -6.38 27.38
CA ASN A 350 1.42 -5.68 26.98
C ASN A 350 1.28 -4.15 27.17
N LEU A 351 0.15 -3.57 26.78
CA LEU A 351 -0.16 -2.15 27.05
C LEU A 351 -0.10 -1.86 28.55
N LYS A 352 -0.70 -2.72 29.39
CA LYS A 352 -0.68 -2.55 30.84
C LYS A 352 0.75 -2.55 31.38
N GLN A 353 1.63 -3.45 30.93
CA GLN A 353 3.04 -3.48 31.35
C GLN A 353 3.77 -2.17 31.00
N TRP A 354 3.52 -1.63 29.82
CA TRP A 354 4.08 -0.33 29.42
C TRP A 354 3.55 0.84 30.25
N LEU A 355 2.26 0.85 30.57
CA LEU A 355 1.65 1.87 31.42
C LEU A 355 2.17 1.80 32.86
N ASP A 356 2.35 0.59 33.42
CA ASP A 356 2.96 0.36 34.73
C ASP A 356 4.40 0.93 34.74
N LYS A 357 5.20 0.65 33.70
CA LYS A 357 6.55 1.23 33.53
C LYS A 357 6.54 2.76 33.45
N CYS A 358 5.62 3.35 32.69
CA CYS A 358 5.47 4.81 32.62
C CYS A 358 5.16 5.44 33.99
N LEU A 359 4.32 4.78 34.79
CA LEU A 359 3.99 5.22 36.14
C LEU A 359 5.20 5.13 37.08
N GLU A 360 5.95 4.03 37.04
CA GLU A 360 7.17 3.82 37.83
C GLU A 360 8.27 4.84 37.50
N GLU A 361 8.51 5.09 36.21
CA GLU A 361 9.54 6.00 35.72
C GLU A 361 9.11 7.48 35.73
N LYS A 362 7.85 7.78 36.13
CA LYS A 362 7.23 9.11 36.01
C LYS A 362 7.34 9.68 34.59
N ARG A 363 7.18 8.84 33.58
CA ARG A 363 7.07 9.23 32.17
C ARG A 363 5.59 9.43 31.84
N SER A 364 5.18 10.69 31.62
CA SER A 364 3.78 10.99 31.27
C SER A 364 3.40 10.40 29.90
N VAL A 365 2.11 10.24 29.65
CA VAL A 365 1.59 9.66 28.39
C VAL A 365 0.75 10.70 27.67
N TYR A 366 1.00 10.92 26.38
CA TYR A 366 0.17 11.77 25.52
C TYR A 366 -1.17 11.09 25.27
N CYS A 367 -1.12 9.93 24.63
CA CYS A 367 -2.29 9.24 24.12
C CYS A 367 -2.04 7.74 23.95
N VAL A 368 -3.12 6.95 24.03
CA VAL A 368 -3.21 5.57 23.56
C VAL A 368 -4.13 5.55 22.34
N VAL A 369 -3.66 4.98 21.23
CA VAL A 369 -4.43 4.82 19.99
C VAL A 369 -5.03 3.42 19.93
N SER A 370 -6.33 3.35 19.71
CA SER A 370 -7.06 2.13 19.37
C SER A 370 -7.32 2.10 17.86
N ILE A 371 -6.84 1.08 17.16
CA ILE A 371 -7.09 0.91 15.73
C ILE A 371 -8.45 0.22 15.55
N MET A 372 -9.38 0.90 14.88
CA MET A 372 -10.74 0.41 14.65
C MET A 372 -10.86 0.00 13.19
N GLY A 373 -10.27 -1.14 12.84
CA GLY A 373 -10.15 -1.62 11.46
C GLY A 373 -8.74 -1.42 10.89
N SER A 374 -7.82 -2.31 11.26
CA SER A 374 -6.43 -2.28 10.77
C SER A 374 -6.35 -2.38 9.24
N THR A 375 -5.38 -1.72 8.62
CA THR A 375 -5.25 -1.63 7.15
C THR A 375 -5.12 -2.99 6.47
N GLU A 376 -4.35 -3.91 7.07
CA GLU A 376 -3.97 -5.17 6.44
C GLU A 376 -4.96 -6.32 6.72
N HIS A 377 -5.73 -6.24 7.82
CA HIS A 377 -6.52 -7.37 8.37
C HIS A 377 -7.93 -7.01 8.82
N GLY A 378 -8.31 -5.72 8.77
CA GLY A 378 -9.61 -5.27 9.26
C GLY A 378 -9.85 -5.48 10.76
N ALA A 379 -8.79 -5.78 11.54
CA ALA A 379 -8.87 -6.08 12.96
C ALA A 379 -9.33 -4.86 13.79
N VAL A 380 -10.13 -5.12 14.82
CA VAL A 380 -10.63 -4.09 15.74
C VAL A 380 -9.99 -4.26 17.12
N ASP A 381 -9.21 -3.27 17.54
CA ASP A 381 -8.57 -3.25 18.85
C ASP A 381 -9.60 -3.25 19.99
N PRO A 382 -9.26 -3.80 21.16
CA PRO A 382 -10.16 -3.92 22.31
C PRO A 382 -10.33 -2.58 23.04
N LEU A 383 -11.04 -1.63 22.42
CA LEU A 383 -11.27 -0.28 22.93
C LEU A 383 -11.95 -0.28 24.31
N SER A 384 -12.85 -1.23 24.57
CA SER A 384 -13.47 -1.43 25.90
C SER A 384 -12.43 -1.60 27.01
N GLU A 385 -11.44 -2.45 26.78
CA GLU A 385 -10.35 -2.71 27.72
C GLU A 385 -9.37 -1.53 27.81
N ILE A 386 -9.08 -0.84 26.70
CA ILE A 386 -8.26 0.39 26.71
C ILE A 386 -8.92 1.47 27.58
N VAL A 387 -10.23 1.66 27.45
CA VAL A 387 -11.00 2.60 28.28
C VAL A 387 -11.03 2.15 29.74
N ARG A 388 -11.17 0.85 30.01
CA ARG A 388 -11.06 0.29 31.38
C ARG A 388 -9.70 0.61 31.99
N LEU A 389 -8.61 0.41 31.24
CA LEU A 389 -7.25 0.76 31.67
C LEU A 389 -7.10 2.25 31.91
N LYS A 390 -7.67 3.13 31.05
CA LYS A 390 -7.68 4.59 31.30
C LYS A 390 -8.23 4.90 32.69
N TYR A 391 -9.41 4.39 33.03
CA TYR A 391 -9.99 4.64 34.36
C TYR A 391 -9.19 4.01 35.50
N GLU A 392 -8.62 2.81 35.30
CA GLU A 392 -7.75 2.18 36.29
C GLU A 392 -6.51 3.04 36.60
N TYR A 393 -5.80 3.51 35.56
CA TYR A 393 -4.60 4.31 35.71
C TYR A 393 -4.88 5.73 36.18
N GLU A 394 -6.06 6.27 35.87
CA GLU A 394 -6.51 7.51 36.48
C GLU A 394 -6.60 7.37 38.00
N GLY A 395 -7.09 6.25 38.51
CA GLY A 395 -7.07 5.93 39.95
C GLY A 395 -5.67 5.86 40.57
N LYS A 396 -4.62 5.66 39.76
CA LYS A 396 -3.21 5.59 40.16
C LYS A 396 -2.43 6.90 39.92
N GLY A 397 -3.05 7.94 39.38
CA GLY A 397 -2.39 9.23 39.13
C GLY A 397 -1.76 9.39 37.73
N LEU A 398 -2.10 8.54 36.75
CA LEU A 398 -1.67 8.64 35.35
C LEU A 398 -2.89 8.85 34.43
N SER A 399 -2.89 9.91 33.61
CA SER A 399 -3.97 10.19 32.66
C SER A 399 -3.43 10.41 31.25
N PHE A 400 -4.20 10.00 30.26
CA PHE A 400 -3.87 10.06 28.84
C PHE A 400 -5.13 10.23 27.98
N MET A 401 -4.94 10.76 26.77
CA MET A 401 -6.00 10.76 25.76
C MET A 401 -6.19 9.37 25.15
N VAL A 402 -7.40 9.05 24.70
CA VAL A 402 -7.68 7.90 23.85
C VAL A 402 -8.10 8.43 22.49
N HIS A 403 -7.38 8.03 21.45
CA HIS A 403 -7.74 8.31 20.07
C HIS A 403 -8.16 7.00 19.40
N ALA A 404 -9.27 7.00 18.68
CA ALA A 404 -9.65 5.86 17.85
C ALA A 404 -9.29 6.15 16.39
N ASP A 405 -8.36 5.39 15.83
CA ASP A 405 -8.09 5.42 14.40
C ASP A 405 -9.14 4.55 13.70
N ALA A 406 -10.28 5.15 13.39
CA ALA A 406 -11.41 4.53 12.70
C ALA A 406 -11.49 4.99 11.24
N ALA A 407 -10.34 5.29 10.61
CA ALA A 407 -10.29 5.70 9.21
C ALA A 407 -11.05 4.70 8.32
N TRP A 408 -10.88 3.39 8.57
CA TRP A 408 -11.67 2.33 7.94
C TRP A 408 -12.96 2.00 8.70
N GLY A 409 -12.91 1.84 10.03
CA GLY A 409 -14.05 1.31 10.79
C GLY A 409 -15.15 2.30 11.14
N GLY A 410 -14.95 3.61 10.94
CA GLY A 410 -15.82 4.65 11.47
C GLY A 410 -17.27 4.53 10.98
N TYR A 411 -17.48 4.32 9.67
CA TYR A 411 -18.83 4.18 9.11
C TYR A 411 -19.52 2.88 9.53
N PHE A 412 -18.80 1.83 9.95
CA PHE A 412 -19.42 0.61 10.49
C PHE A 412 -20.17 0.86 11.79
N SER A 413 -19.98 2.01 12.44
CA SER A 413 -20.82 2.47 13.56
C SER A 413 -22.30 2.59 13.16
N SER A 414 -22.62 2.84 11.87
CA SER A 414 -24.00 2.81 11.37
C SER A 414 -24.63 1.41 11.41
N MET A 415 -23.82 0.36 11.62
CA MET A 415 -24.30 -1.02 11.74
C MET A 415 -24.69 -1.41 13.17
N MET A 416 -24.47 -0.54 14.17
CA MET A 416 -24.84 -0.81 15.56
C MET A 416 -26.36 -1.07 15.67
N ARG A 417 -26.71 -2.31 16.08
CA ARG A 417 -28.05 -2.95 16.14
C ARG A 417 -29.25 -2.17 15.57
N SER A 418 -29.77 -2.71 14.46
CA SER A 418 -31.15 -2.49 13.99
C SER A 418 -32.08 -3.63 14.45
N LEU A 419 -33.36 -3.31 14.70
CA LEU A 419 -34.38 -4.19 15.31
C LEU A 419 -35.27 -4.93 14.27
N LYS A 420 -34.82 -5.14 13.04
CA LYS A 420 -35.66 -5.77 12.00
C LYS A 420 -35.21 -7.20 11.69
N GLU A 421 -36.11 -8.15 11.92
CA GLU A 421 -36.02 -9.53 11.47
C GLU A 421 -35.95 -9.61 9.93
N PRO A 422 -35.16 -10.54 9.35
CA PRO A 422 -35.22 -10.85 7.93
C PRO A 422 -36.62 -11.38 7.56
N ARG A 423 -37.11 -11.07 6.36
CA ARG A 423 -38.35 -11.66 5.81
C ARG A 423 -38.01 -12.83 4.88
N THR A 424 -38.84 -13.88 4.88
CA THR A 424 -38.63 -15.16 4.15
C THR A 424 -39.31 -15.20 2.77
N GLY A 425 -38.63 -15.75 1.75
CA GLY A 425 -39.18 -16.12 0.42
C GLY A 425 -38.53 -15.43 -0.81
N ASP A 426 -37.93 -16.21 -1.74
CA ASP A 426 -37.31 -15.73 -3.01
C ASP A 426 -37.30 -16.84 -4.08
N PRO A 427 -38.22 -16.81 -5.07
CA PRO A 427 -38.28 -17.81 -6.13
C PRO A 427 -37.23 -17.65 -7.25
N TYR A 428 -36.39 -16.59 -7.23
CA TYR A 428 -35.42 -16.27 -8.30
C TYR A 428 -33.94 -16.25 -7.87
N ASN A 429 -33.63 -16.52 -6.60
CA ASN A 429 -32.26 -16.53 -6.04
C ASN A 429 -31.47 -15.22 -6.30
N GLN A 430 -32.15 -14.08 -6.15
CA GLN A 430 -31.59 -12.73 -6.28
C GLN A 430 -31.44 -12.02 -4.92
N TYR A 431 -31.92 -12.63 -3.83
CA TYR A 431 -31.85 -12.08 -2.49
C TYR A 431 -30.41 -11.83 -2.04
N VAL A 432 -30.13 -10.65 -1.47
CA VAL A 432 -28.85 -10.31 -0.86
C VAL A 432 -29.05 -10.19 0.64
N GLY A 433 -28.33 -11.02 1.40
CA GLY A 433 -28.39 -10.95 2.85
C GLY A 433 -27.56 -9.80 3.42
N THR A 434 -27.74 -9.53 4.70
CA THR A 434 -26.84 -8.68 5.49
C THR A 434 -26.27 -9.48 6.64
N ILE A 435 -25.01 -9.21 7.02
CA ILE A 435 -24.40 -9.80 8.23
C ILE A 435 -24.17 -8.69 9.25
N PRO A 436 -24.69 -8.84 10.48
CA PRO A 436 -24.41 -7.89 11.53
C PRO A 436 -22.95 -8.02 11.97
N LEU A 437 -22.43 -6.97 12.59
CA LEU A 437 -21.14 -7.03 13.27
C LEU A 437 -21.11 -8.20 14.28
N SER A 438 -19.93 -8.78 14.49
CA SER A 438 -19.72 -9.76 15.56
C SER A 438 -20.04 -9.13 16.94
N ASP A 439 -20.33 -9.94 17.95
CA ASP A 439 -20.61 -9.41 19.29
C ASP A 439 -19.40 -8.66 19.86
N TYR A 440 -18.19 -9.19 19.63
CA TYR A 440 -16.94 -8.52 19.97
C TYR A 440 -16.82 -7.15 19.28
N THR A 441 -17.01 -7.12 17.95
CA THR A 441 -16.86 -5.88 17.17
C THR A 441 -17.91 -4.85 17.58
N ASN A 442 -19.16 -5.27 17.81
CA ASN A 442 -20.22 -4.39 18.31
C ASN A 442 -19.84 -3.74 19.65
N GLU A 443 -19.29 -4.53 20.59
CA GLU A 443 -18.85 -4.01 21.87
C GLU A 443 -17.78 -2.92 21.70
N GLN A 444 -16.78 -3.16 20.84
CA GLN A 444 -15.71 -2.18 20.64
C GLN A 444 -16.19 -0.92 19.93
N MET A 445 -17.04 -1.05 18.89
CA MET A 445 -17.65 0.10 18.20
C MET A 445 -18.51 0.95 19.15
N ASN A 446 -19.21 0.30 20.08
CA ASN A 446 -20.02 0.97 21.09
C ASN A 446 -19.19 1.87 22.02
N MET A 447 -17.89 1.61 22.17
CA MET A 447 -16.97 2.37 23.02
C MET A 447 -16.34 3.57 22.33
N LEU A 448 -16.53 3.74 21.01
CA LEU A 448 -16.06 4.93 20.27
C LEU A 448 -16.51 6.23 20.93
N ARG A 449 -17.75 6.27 21.45
CA ARG A 449 -18.32 7.41 22.18
C ARG A 449 -17.46 7.92 23.35
N LEU A 450 -16.56 7.09 23.89
CA LEU A 450 -15.70 7.42 25.03
C LEU A 450 -14.30 7.86 24.63
N ALA A 451 -13.90 7.66 23.37
CA ALA A 451 -12.65 8.21 22.84
C ALA A 451 -12.68 9.75 22.93
N ASP A 452 -11.51 10.38 23.06
CA ASP A 452 -11.41 11.84 23.11
C ASP A 452 -11.43 12.42 21.68
N SER A 453 -10.93 11.66 20.70
CA SER A 453 -10.96 11.98 19.27
C SER A 453 -11.03 10.73 18.40
N ILE A 454 -11.63 10.83 17.22
CA ILE A 454 -11.80 9.72 16.27
C ILE A 454 -11.47 10.22 14.86
N THR A 455 -10.55 9.54 14.18
CA THR A 455 -10.35 9.67 12.74
C THR A 455 -11.36 8.77 12.02
N LEU A 456 -11.99 9.24 10.95
CA LEU A 456 -12.83 8.43 10.05
C LEU A 456 -12.78 8.97 8.62
N ASP A 457 -12.76 8.09 7.62
CA ASP A 457 -12.61 8.51 6.22
C ASP A 457 -13.88 8.25 5.40
N PRO A 458 -14.63 9.30 5.02
CA PRO A 458 -15.69 9.18 3.99
C PRO A 458 -15.20 8.56 2.68
N HIS A 459 -13.95 8.81 2.25
CA HIS A 459 -13.40 8.24 1.01
C HIS A 459 -12.98 6.76 1.08
N LYS A 460 -13.18 6.11 2.25
CA LYS A 460 -12.98 4.68 2.44
C LYS A 460 -14.35 3.99 2.50
N SER A 461 -14.79 3.59 3.69
CA SER A 461 -16.05 2.90 3.92
C SER A 461 -17.29 3.80 3.77
N GLY A 462 -17.12 5.11 3.57
CA GLY A 462 -18.20 6.04 3.25
C GLY A 462 -18.53 6.15 1.77
N TYR A 463 -17.78 5.49 0.88
CA TYR A 463 -18.00 5.50 -0.57
C TYR A 463 -18.03 6.92 -1.19
N VAL A 464 -17.37 7.89 -0.56
CA VAL A 464 -17.22 9.26 -1.10
C VAL A 464 -15.97 9.32 -2.00
N PRO A 465 -15.94 10.11 -3.09
CA PRO A 465 -14.71 10.29 -3.86
C PRO A 465 -13.59 10.92 -3.03
N TYR A 466 -12.35 10.51 -3.32
CA TYR A 466 -11.17 11.23 -2.86
C TYR A 466 -11.18 12.69 -3.39
N PRO A 467 -10.72 13.69 -2.60
CA PRO A 467 -10.30 13.59 -1.20
C PRO A 467 -11.47 13.83 -0.22
N ALA A 468 -11.61 12.96 0.79
CA ALA A 468 -12.51 13.17 1.93
C ALA A 468 -12.09 12.29 3.14
N GLY A 469 -11.23 12.84 4.00
CA GLY A 469 -10.99 12.34 5.36
C GLY A 469 -11.85 13.07 6.39
N GLY A 470 -11.74 12.69 7.67
CA GLY A 470 -12.49 13.32 8.74
C GLY A 470 -11.90 13.11 10.12
N LEU A 471 -12.07 14.12 10.98
CA LEU A 471 -11.68 14.09 12.39
C LEU A 471 -12.85 14.60 13.24
N CYS A 472 -13.20 13.84 14.27
CA CYS A 472 -14.21 14.22 15.25
C CYS A 472 -13.61 14.27 16.66
N TYR A 473 -13.86 15.35 17.39
CA TYR A 473 -13.58 15.48 18.81
C TYR A 473 -14.84 15.23 19.62
N ARG A 474 -14.72 14.48 20.73
CA ARG A 474 -15.82 14.29 21.69
C ARG A 474 -16.27 15.60 22.32
N ASP A 475 -15.29 16.45 22.59
CA ASP A 475 -15.48 17.78 23.15
C ASP A 475 -15.00 18.82 22.13
N GLU A 476 -15.90 19.69 21.72
CA GLU A 476 -15.65 20.70 20.72
C GLU A 476 -14.45 21.61 21.05
N ARG A 477 -14.10 21.76 22.35
CA ARG A 477 -13.02 22.62 22.83
C ARG A 477 -11.64 22.12 22.42
N PHE A 478 -11.49 20.84 22.09
CA PHE A 478 -10.21 20.30 21.61
C PHE A 478 -9.69 21.04 20.37
N ARG A 479 -10.58 21.55 19.51
CA ARG A 479 -10.23 22.26 18.27
C ARG A 479 -9.41 23.54 18.50
N TYR A 480 -9.50 24.16 19.68
CA TYR A 480 -8.72 25.36 20.00
C TYR A 480 -7.26 25.05 20.37
N LEU A 481 -6.95 23.79 20.66
CA LEU A 481 -5.57 23.41 21.00
C LEU A 481 -4.66 23.43 19.79
N VAL A 482 -5.19 23.45 18.56
CA VAL A 482 -4.40 23.62 17.33
C VAL A 482 -4.28 25.08 16.88
N THR A 483 -4.86 26.01 17.64
CA THR A 483 -4.76 27.44 17.39
C THR A 483 -3.96 28.14 18.50
N TRP A 484 -3.80 29.46 18.37
CA TRP A 484 -3.38 30.34 19.46
C TRP A 484 -4.56 30.97 20.21
N THR A 485 -5.80 30.61 19.85
CA THR A 485 -7.02 31.22 20.36
C THR A 485 -7.61 30.45 21.53
N SER A 486 -8.36 31.13 22.40
CA SER A 486 -9.12 30.50 23.49
C SER A 486 -10.58 30.31 23.08
N PRO A 487 -11.31 29.28 23.58
CA PRO A 487 -12.76 29.20 23.38
C PRO A 487 -13.42 30.51 23.82
N TYR A 488 -14.21 31.15 22.95
CA TYR A 488 -14.96 32.36 23.29
C TYR A 488 -16.14 31.99 24.19
N LEU A 489 -16.13 32.49 25.43
CA LEU A 489 -17.20 32.24 26.41
C LEU A 489 -18.30 33.32 26.37
N ASP A 490 -17.97 34.49 25.80
CA ASP A 490 -18.79 35.70 25.92
C ASP A 490 -19.77 35.89 24.76
N GLY A 491 -19.90 34.90 23.87
CA GLY A 491 -20.86 34.90 22.77
C GLY A 491 -20.72 36.07 21.79
N GLN A 492 -19.63 36.86 21.84
CA GLN A 492 -19.43 37.97 20.92
C GLN A 492 -18.85 37.50 19.59
N GLN A 493 -19.67 36.77 18.80
CA GLN A 493 -19.65 36.82 17.34
C GLN A 493 -20.87 36.08 16.78
N GLY A 494 -21.79 36.84 16.18
CA GLY A 494 -22.88 36.31 15.37
C GLY A 494 -22.43 36.16 13.92
N GLY A 495 -22.12 34.93 13.49
CA GLY A 495 -21.81 34.59 12.09
C GLY A 495 -21.01 33.29 11.98
N VAL A 496 -21.31 32.46 10.97
CA VAL A 496 -20.72 31.11 10.77
C VAL A 496 -19.21 31.16 11.03
N ASP A 497 -18.76 30.51 12.11
CA ASP A 497 -17.34 30.45 12.44
C ASP A 497 -16.57 29.78 11.30
N SER A 498 -15.44 30.36 10.95
CA SER A 498 -14.48 29.79 10.00
C SER A 498 -14.07 28.38 10.43
N ILE A 499 -14.38 27.35 9.63
CA ILE A 499 -14.08 25.96 9.98
C ILE A 499 -12.61 25.56 9.71
N GLY A 500 -11.97 26.11 8.69
CA GLY A 500 -10.62 25.71 8.26
C GLY A 500 -9.45 26.31 9.05
N VAL A 501 -9.68 27.04 10.14
CA VAL A 501 -8.59 27.44 11.07
C VAL A 501 -8.34 26.41 12.17
N TYR A 502 -9.24 25.44 12.32
CA TYR A 502 -9.24 24.45 13.38
C TYR A 502 -8.58 23.12 12.97
N GLY A 503 -7.63 23.18 12.03
CA GLY A 503 -6.91 22.04 11.48
C GLY A 503 -5.53 22.42 10.96
N LEU A 504 -4.86 21.45 10.35
CA LEU A 504 -3.54 21.61 9.74
C LEU A 504 -3.61 22.29 8.36
N GLU A 505 -4.69 22.03 7.64
CA GLU A 505 -4.89 22.50 6.28
C GLU A 505 -5.26 23.98 6.21
N GLY A 506 -5.10 24.57 5.03
CA GLY A 506 -5.60 25.91 4.70
C GLY A 506 -6.77 25.80 3.73
N SER A 507 -6.54 26.22 2.48
CA SER A 507 -7.53 26.08 1.40
C SER A 507 -7.98 24.64 1.23
N LYS A 508 -9.31 24.42 1.30
CA LYS A 508 -9.93 23.11 1.20
C LYS A 508 -11.23 23.17 0.40
N PRO A 509 -11.52 22.16 -0.44
CA PRO A 509 -12.62 22.22 -1.39
C PRO A 509 -13.98 22.05 -0.69
N GLY A 510 -14.87 23.04 -0.83
CA GLY A 510 -16.26 22.92 -0.40
C GLY A 510 -16.99 21.76 -1.11
N ALA A 511 -16.52 21.36 -2.30
CA ALA A 511 -17.04 20.21 -3.04
C ALA A 511 -16.96 18.88 -2.26
N SER A 512 -15.90 18.65 -1.48
CA SER A 512 -15.78 17.44 -0.64
C SER A 512 -16.84 17.41 0.48
N ALA A 513 -17.16 18.58 1.05
CA ALA A 513 -18.23 18.71 2.04
C ALA A 513 -19.61 18.45 1.40
N VAL A 514 -19.88 19.00 0.21
CA VAL A 514 -21.15 18.74 -0.52
C VAL A 514 -21.28 17.25 -0.87
N ALA A 515 -20.21 16.62 -1.37
CA ALA A 515 -20.19 15.20 -1.69
C ALA A 515 -20.53 14.34 -0.47
N THR A 516 -19.86 14.60 0.66
CA THR A 516 -20.08 13.86 1.90
C THR A 516 -21.49 14.09 2.46
N PHE A 517 -21.95 15.34 2.46
CA PHE A 517 -23.31 15.70 2.88
C PHE A 517 -24.37 14.95 2.07
N MET A 518 -24.28 14.98 0.73
CA MET A 518 -25.22 14.26 -0.13
C MET A 518 -25.18 12.75 0.08
N SER A 519 -23.99 12.17 0.27
CA SER A 519 -23.85 10.74 0.58
C SER A 519 -24.58 10.41 1.89
N ASN A 520 -24.31 11.17 2.96
CA ASN A 520 -24.89 10.95 4.28
C ASN A 520 -26.41 11.12 4.31
N GLU A 521 -26.95 12.11 3.59
CA GLU A 521 -28.39 12.38 3.54
C GLU A 521 -29.16 11.36 2.69
N ILE A 522 -28.62 10.94 1.54
CA ILE A 522 -29.31 10.04 0.62
C ILE A 522 -29.19 8.57 1.06
N ILE A 523 -28.00 8.16 1.49
CA ILE A 523 -27.78 6.78 1.94
C ILE A 523 -28.34 6.63 3.36
N GLY A 524 -28.02 7.55 4.27
CA GLY A 524 -28.48 7.55 5.67
C GLY A 524 -27.52 6.86 6.62
N LEU A 525 -27.13 7.57 7.69
CA LEU A 525 -26.17 7.10 8.71
C LEU A 525 -26.82 6.34 9.88
N SER A 526 -28.15 6.37 9.99
CA SER A 526 -28.86 5.76 11.12
C SER A 526 -29.13 4.25 10.88
N PRO A 527 -28.92 3.39 11.90
CA PRO A 527 -29.30 1.97 11.84
C PRO A 527 -30.79 1.75 11.52
N GLN A 528 -31.67 2.67 11.92
CA GLN A 528 -33.12 2.59 11.74
C GLN A 528 -33.55 2.92 10.30
N GLN A 529 -32.75 3.68 9.56
CA GLN A 529 -33.02 4.05 8.17
C GLN A 529 -32.66 2.94 7.17
N GLY A 530 -31.83 1.97 7.59
CA GLY A 530 -31.36 0.88 6.71
C GLY A 530 -30.42 1.38 5.61
N GLY A 531 -29.73 2.51 5.82
CA GLY A 531 -28.84 3.15 4.85
C GLY A 531 -27.47 2.49 4.73
N TYR A 532 -26.44 3.16 5.24
CA TYR A 532 -25.08 2.59 5.35
C TYR A 532 -25.09 1.28 6.13
N HIS A 533 -26.04 1.08 7.05
CA HIS A 533 -26.31 -0.20 7.69
C HIS A 533 -26.48 -1.35 6.68
N THR A 534 -27.35 -1.17 5.69
CA THR A 534 -27.59 -2.18 4.66
C THR A 534 -26.42 -2.24 3.70
N LEU A 535 -25.91 -1.09 3.22
CA LEU A 535 -24.77 -1.06 2.30
C LEU A 535 -23.55 -1.83 2.84
N LEU A 536 -23.12 -1.48 4.05
CA LEU A 536 -22.00 -2.15 4.71
C LEU A 536 -22.37 -3.56 5.17
N GLY A 537 -23.63 -3.81 5.53
CA GLY A 537 -24.13 -5.14 5.84
C GLY A 537 -24.13 -6.09 4.63
N GLU A 538 -24.39 -5.58 3.42
CA GLU A 538 -24.36 -6.30 2.15
C GLU A 538 -22.94 -6.45 1.62
N ALA A 539 -22.07 -5.45 1.83
CA ALA A 539 -20.64 -5.56 1.59
C ALA A 539 -20.02 -6.56 2.58
N MET A 540 -20.41 -6.53 3.86
CA MET A 540 -20.03 -7.52 4.88
C MET A 540 -20.63 -8.87 4.56
N TRP A 541 -21.85 -8.95 4.04
CA TRP A 541 -22.39 -10.20 3.49
C TRP A 541 -21.57 -10.64 2.30
N THR A 542 -21.17 -9.75 1.40
CA THR A 542 -20.27 -10.09 0.31
C THR A 542 -18.90 -10.43 0.84
N ALA A 543 -18.48 -10.00 2.04
CA ALA A 543 -17.22 -10.31 2.72
C ALA A 543 -17.28 -11.56 3.63
N SER A 544 -18.46 -11.92 4.13
CA SER A 544 -18.75 -12.96 5.15
C SER A 544 -19.63 -14.08 4.60
N LYS A 545 -20.46 -13.85 3.58
CA LYS A 545 -20.66 -14.74 2.42
C LYS A 545 -19.57 -14.54 1.35
N ALA A 546 -18.56 -13.68 1.53
CA ALA A 546 -17.15 -14.01 1.19
C ALA A 546 -16.38 -14.58 2.38
N SER A 547 -17.10 -15.17 3.34
CA SER A 547 -16.89 -16.58 3.66
C SER A 547 -17.65 -17.46 2.65
N LEU A 548 -17.76 -17.06 1.39
CA LEU A 548 -17.54 -17.92 0.24
C LEU A 548 -16.09 -17.78 -0.13
N MET A 549 -15.50 -16.60 -0.28
CA MET A 549 -14.07 -16.53 -0.58
C MET A 549 -13.21 -17.02 0.61
N TYR A 550 -13.43 -16.55 1.85
CA TYR A 550 -12.87 -17.12 3.10
C TYR A 550 -13.27 -18.58 3.32
N CYS A 551 -14.51 -19.00 3.07
CA CYS A 551 -14.84 -20.42 3.20
C CYS A 551 -14.20 -21.26 2.10
N HIS A 552 -14.10 -20.74 0.87
CA HIS A 552 -13.40 -21.36 -0.24
C HIS A 552 -11.96 -21.49 0.20
N TRP A 553 -11.25 -20.40 0.54
CA TRP A 553 -9.89 -20.42 1.05
C TRP A 553 -9.69 -21.39 2.22
N VAL A 554 -10.41 -21.23 3.33
CA VAL A 554 -10.22 -22.05 4.53
C VAL A 554 -10.48 -23.54 4.29
N THR A 555 -11.29 -23.88 3.28
CA THR A 555 -11.57 -25.25 2.87
C THR A 555 -10.80 -25.70 1.61
N MET A 556 -10.08 -24.79 0.94
CA MET A 556 -9.34 -25.00 -0.31
C MET A 556 -8.05 -25.72 -0.01
N ASP A 557 -8.12 -27.02 -0.28
CA ASP A 557 -7.01 -27.95 -0.20
C ASP A 557 -7.14 -28.87 -1.41
N THR A 558 -6.26 -28.70 -2.40
CA THR A 558 -6.32 -29.47 -3.65
C THR A 558 -5.64 -30.83 -3.56
N GLY A 559 -5.22 -31.24 -2.36
CA GLY A 559 -4.66 -32.56 -2.09
C GLY A 559 -3.18 -32.71 -2.50
N SER A 560 -2.82 -33.89 -3.00
CA SER A 560 -1.46 -34.25 -3.42
C SER A 560 -1.03 -33.48 -4.66
N ASP A 561 0.22 -33.01 -4.70
CA ASP A 561 0.74 -32.14 -5.77
C ASP A 561 -0.13 -30.90 -6.02
N GLY A 562 -0.80 -30.45 -4.97
CA GLY A 562 -1.67 -29.30 -4.95
C GLY A 562 -1.14 -28.17 -4.08
N PHE A 563 -2.07 -27.37 -3.57
CA PHE A 563 -1.82 -26.35 -2.58
C PHE A 563 -2.95 -26.30 -1.55
N LYS A 564 -2.69 -25.60 -0.47
CA LYS A 564 -3.64 -25.31 0.59
C LYS A 564 -3.60 -23.83 0.90
N THR A 565 -4.75 -23.24 1.23
CA THR A 565 -4.80 -21.86 1.71
C THR A 565 -5.17 -21.81 3.18
N ILE A 566 -4.59 -20.85 3.90
CA ILE A 566 -4.77 -20.68 5.33
C ILE A 566 -5.06 -19.20 5.59
N PRO A 567 -6.24 -18.84 6.13
CA PRO A 567 -6.52 -17.47 6.54
C PRO A 567 -5.84 -17.13 7.87
N LEU A 568 -5.48 -15.85 8.06
CA LEU A 568 -4.95 -15.36 9.32
C LEU A 568 -5.98 -15.55 10.43
N GLN A 569 -7.22 -15.08 10.22
CA GLN A 569 -8.30 -15.30 11.17
C GLN A 569 -8.62 -16.79 11.31
N MET A 570 -8.57 -17.25 12.56
CA MET A 570 -8.84 -18.63 12.90
C MET A 570 -10.33 -18.95 12.87
N LEU A 571 -10.65 -20.16 12.42
CA LEU A 571 -11.96 -20.77 12.60
C LEU A 571 -12.31 -20.89 14.10
N PRO A 572 -13.61 -20.89 14.48
CA PRO A 572 -14.01 -21.13 15.87
C PRO A 572 -13.40 -22.41 16.46
N ALA A 573 -13.40 -23.52 15.70
CA ALA A 573 -12.77 -24.76 16.15
C ALA A 573 -11.25 -24.63 16.34
N GLU A 574 -10.56 -23.78 15.56
CA GLU A 574 -9.13 -23.51 15.75
C GLU A 574 -8.88 -22.70 17.03
N LYS A 575 -9.75 -21.73 17.35
CA LYS A 575 -9.65 -20.90 18.56
C LYS A 575 -9.91 -21.71 19.83
N ASP A 576 -10.90 -22.59 19.79
CA ASP A 576 -11.38 -23.34 20.95
C ASP A 576 -10.68 -24.70 21.13
N GLY A 577 -9.80 -25.10 20.20
CA GLY A 577 -9.15 -26.41 20.21
C GLY A 577 -10.07 -27.58 19.85
N GLY A 578 -11.09 -27.34 19.04
CA GLY A 578 -12.07 -28.32 18.55
C GLY A 578 -11.67 -29.03 17.26
N ASP A 579 -12.64 -29.70 16.62
CA ASP A 579 -12.44 -30.43 15.35
C ASP A 579 -12.44 -29.50 14.13
N ILE A 580 -11.24 -29.18 13.65
CA ILE A 580 -11.00 -28.24 12.54
C ILE A 580 -11.51 -28.82 11.22
N GLU A 581 -11.22 -30.09 10.92
CA GLU A 581 -11.64 -30.69 9.64
C GLU A 581 -13.14 -30.99 9.61
N GLY A 582 -13.72 -31.38 10.75
CA GLY A 582 -15.18 -31.45 10.90
C GLY A 582 -15.87 -30.12 10.64
N GLN A 583 -15.35 -29.00 11.16
CA GLN A 583 -15.91 -27.68 10.88
C GLN A 583 -15.76 -27.26 9.42
N LYS A 584 -14.63 -27.57 8.77
CA LYS A 584 -14.47 -27.35 7.32
C LYS A 584 -15.46 -28.15 6.49
N GLU A 585 -15.77 -29.38 6.89
CA GLU A 585 -16.76 -30.20 6.18
C GLU A 585 -18.18 -29.65 6.34
N ILE A 586 -18.52 -29.13 7.53
CA ILE A 586 -19.77 -28.38 7.73
C ILE A 586 -19.81 -27.18 6.79
N ILE A 587 -18.74 -26.40 6.69
CA ILE A 587 -18.66 -25.25 5.78
C ILE A 587 -18.88 -25.68 4.32
N ARG A 588 -18.21 -26.74 3.85
CA ARG A 588 -18.35 -27.26 2.47
C ARG A 588 -19.77 -27.70 2.16
N SER A 589 -20.42 -28.40 3.09
CA SER A 589 -21.73 -29.01 2.89
C SER A 589 -22.91 -28.08 3.15
N THR A 590 -22.75 -27.05 3.99
CA THR A 590 -23.87 -26.20 4.44
C THR A 590 -23.80 -24.74 3.99
N ILE A 591 -22.61 -24.24 3.62
CA ILE A 591 -22.38 -22.83 3.25
C ILE A 591 -21.98 -22.66 1.78
N LEU A 592 -20.97 -23.41 1.32
CA LEU A 592 -20.45 -23.26 -0.05
C LEU A 592 -21.48 -23.62 -1.12
N ASN A 593 -21.53 -22.85 -2.20
CA ASN A 593 -22.41 -23.04 -3.35
C ASN A 593 -23.93 -23.08 -3.01
N ARG A 594 -24.33 -22.63 -1.82
CA ARG A 594 -25.73 -22.61 -1.38
C ARG A 594 -26.42 -21.29 -1.77
N PRO A 595 -27.69 -21.33 -2.22
CA PRO A 595 -28.51 -20.13 -2.46
C PRO A 595 -28.53 -19.19 -1.26
N ASN A 596 -28.58 -17.87 -1.50
CA ASN A 596 -28.50 -16.85 -0.43
C ASN A 596 -29.62 -17.01 0.60
N LEU A 597 -30.85 -17.23 0.13
CA LEU A 597 -32.01 -17.31 1.00
C LEU A 597 -31.98 -18.55 1.90
N GLU A 598 -31.66 -19.72 1.34
CA GLU A 598 -31.58 -20.96 2.12
C GLU A 598 -30.53 -20.88 3.24
N LEU A 599 -29.46 -20.10 3.02
CA LEU A 599 -28.42 -19.87 4.02
C LEU A 599 -28.89 -18.98 5.18
N VAL A 600 -29.76 -18.01 4.92
CA VAL A 600 -30.34 -17.14 5.97
C VAL A 600 -31.43 -17.86 6.76
N GLU A 601 -32.20 -18.73 6.11
CA GLU A 601 -33.23 -19.53 6.76
C GLU A 601 -32.65 -20.65 7.65
N ASP A 602 -31.42 -21.09 7.37
CA ASP A 602 -30.67 -22.03 8.19
C ASP A 602 -29.99 -21.32 9.37
N HIS A 603 -30.63 -21.36 10.54
CA HIS A 603 -30.15 -20.68 11.74
C HIS A 603 -28.75 -21.12 12.18
N ASP A 604 -28.41 -22.40 12.02
CA ASP A 604 -27.11 -22.92 12.45
C ASP A 604 -26.01 -22.47 11.48
N ALA A 605 -26.26 -22.57 10.17
CA ALA A 605 -25.32 -22.09 9.15
C ALA A 605 -25.13 -20.57 9.24
N TYR A 606 -26.21 -19.80 9.43
CA TYR A 606 -26.13 -18.34 9.60
C TYR A 606 -25.41 -17.94 10.89
N SER A 607 -25.63 -18.67 12.00
CA SER A 607 -24.91 -18.43 13.26
C SER A 607 -23.42 -18.71 13.15
N LEU A 608 -23.03 -19.78 12.44
CA LEU A 608 -21.64 -20.06 12.13
C LEU A 608 -21.03 -18.94 11.26
N LEU A 609 -21.74 -18.52 10.20
CA LEU A 609 -21.30 -17.50 9.26
C LEU A 609 -20.92 -16.17 9.95
N ARG A 610 -21.66 -15.79 11.00
CA ARG A 610 -21.39 -14.58 11.81
C ARG A 610 -20.07 -14.61 12.58
N GLN A 611 -19.44 -15.78 12.69
CA GLN A 611 -18.20 -15.99 13.44
C GLN A 611 -16.97 -16.16 12.52
N LEU A 612 -17.18 -16.15 11.20
CA LEU A 612 -16.14 -16.38 10.19
C LEU A 612 -15.62 -15.07 9.59
N GLY A 613 -14.33 -15.07 9.20
CA GLY A 613 -13.67 -13.94 8.53
C GLY A 613 -13.09 -12.88 9.47
N SER A 614 -12.66 -11.76 8.88
CA SER A 614 -12.14 -10.58 9.58
C SER A 614 -13.23 -9.81 10.36
N ASP A 615 -12.82 -9.01 11.34
CA ASP A 615 -13.71 -8.14 12.10
C ASP A 615 -14.44 -7.12 11.19
N LEU A 616 -13.76 -6.54 10.17
CA LEU A 616 -14.30 -5.53 9.25
C LEU A 616 -13.86 -5.70 7.78
N MET A 617 -14.37 -6.74 7.09
CA MET A 617 -14.30 -6.91 5.61
C MET A 617 -12.92 -7.05 4.94
N ILE A 618 -11.82 -7.19 5.67
CA ILE A 618 -10.47 -7.37 5.09
C ILE A 618 -9.93 -8.75 5.45
N ASN A 619 -10.05 -9.69 4.53
CA ASN A 619 -9.61 -11.06 4.80
C ASN A 619 -8.17 -11.25 4.34
N THR A 620 -7.30 -11.67 5.25
CA THR A 620 -5.89 -11.93 4.97
C THR A 620 -5.63 -13.41 5.01
N PHE A 621 -4.89 -13.93 4.04
CA PHE A 621 -4.61 -15.35 3.90
C PHE A 621 -3.28 -15.58 3.20
N ALA A 622 -2.78 -16.80 3.28
CA ALA A 622 -1.60 -17.20 2.53
C ALA A 622 -1.74 -18.65 2.08
N CYS A 623 -1.10 -18.95 0.96
CA CYS A 623 -1.09 -20.27 0.35
C CYS A 623 0.24 -20.97 0.64
N ASN A 624 0.19 -22.29 0.74
CA ASN A 624 1.36 -23.15 0.77
C ASN A 624 1.14 -24.33 -0.19
N PHE A 625 2.21 -24.88 -0.76
CA PHE A 625 2.13 -25.93 -1.78
C PHE A 625 2.70 -27.27 -1.27
N ARG A 626 2.27 -28.36 -1.90
CA ARG A 626 2.78 -29.71 -1.62
C ARG A 626 3.67 -30.22 -2.75
N ASN A 627 4.60 -31.09 -2.38
CA ASN A 627 5.32 -31.98 -3.30
C ASN A 627 4.98 -33.42 -2.91
N GLY A 628 4.18 -34.12 -3.73
CA GLY A 628 3.47 -35.32 -3.30
C GLY A 628 2.50 -35.02 -2.17
N HIS A 629 2.67 -35.68 -1.03
CA HIS A 629 1.88 -35.46 0.19
C HIS A 629 2.54 -34.49 1.19
N ASP A 630 3.82 -34.17 0.99
CA ASP A 630 4.59 -33.39 1.93
C ASP A 630 4.35 -31.89 1.68
N LEU A 631 4.00 -31.18 2.74
CA LEU A 631 3.80 -29.73 2.70
C LEU A 631 5.15 -29.02 2.79
N ASN A 632 5.36 -28.00 1.96
CA ASN A 632 6.57 -27.19 2.03
C ASN A 632 6.71 -26.55 3.43
N THR A 633 7.88 -26.64 4.04
CA THR A 633 8.18 -26.04 5.35
C THR A 633 8.93 -24.71 5.24
N ASN A 634 9.45 -24.37 4.05
CA ASN A 634 10.30 -23.19 3.85
C ASN A 634 9.45 -21.93 3.62
N VAL A 635 9.62 -20.93 4.49
CA VAL A 635 8.88 -19.65 4.45
C VAL A 635 9.12 -18.90 3.14
N GLU A 636 10.34 -18.90 2.61
CA GLU A 636 10.68 -18.17 1.38
C GLU A 636 10.09 -18.80 0.12
N GLU A 637 9.97 -20.12 0.09
CA GLU A 637 9.27 -20.83 -0.99
C GLU A 637 7.76 -20.52 -0.95
N ALA A 638 7.18 -20.40 0.24
CA ALA A 638 5.80 -19.93 0.39
C ALA A 638 5.66 -18.44 0.01
N ASN A 639 6.62 -17.58 0.37
CA ASN A 639 6.63 -16.18 -0.04
C ASN A 639 6.66 -16.03 -1.55
N TYR A 640 7.54 -16.80 -2.21
CA TYR A 640 7.61 -16.88 -3.66
C TYR A 640 6.25 -17.28 -4.25
N PHE A 641 5.65 -18.36 -3.75
CA PHE A 641 4.35 -18.84 -4.22
C PHE A 641 3.27 -17.75 -4.15
N ASN A 642 3.11 -17.11 -2.98
CA ASN A 642 2.11 -16.06 -2.78
C ASN A 642 2.39 -14.81 -3.63
N LYS A 643 3.66 -14.40 -3.76
CA LYS A 643 4.06 -13.26 -4.59
C LYS A 643 3.70 -13.47 -6.06
N ARG A 644 3.94 -14.67 -6.58
CA ARG A 644 3.62 -15.01 -7.98
C ARG A 644 2.10 -15.06 -8.22
N ILE A 645 1.33 -15.53 -7.24
CA ILE A 645 -0.15 -15.46 -7.30
C ILE A 645 -0.58 -13.99 -7.41
N TYR A 646 -0.06 -13.13 -6.54
CA TYR A 646 -0.36 -11.70 -6.56
C TYR A 646 0.00 -11.04 -7.90
N GLU A 647 1.19 -11.30 -8.46
CA GLU A 647 1.62 -10.73 -9.74
C GLU A 647 0.69 -11.11 -10.90
N LYS A 648 0.12 -12.32 -10.89
CA LYS A 648 -0.88 -12.78 -11.89
C LYS A 648 -2.27 -12.22 -11.64
N LEU A 649 -2.63 -11.95 -10.39
CA LEU A 649 -3.95 -11.49 -9.95
C LEU A 649 -3.97 -10.01 -9.54
N SER A 650 -3.07 -9.20 -10.12
CA SER A 650 -3.02 -7.76 -9.88
C SER A 650 -2.69 -6.99 -11.16
N ILE A 651 -2.88 -5.67 -11.09
CA ILE A 651 -2.50 -4.70 -12.12
C ILE A 651 -1.37 -3.87 -11.53
N LEU A 652 -0.14 -4.09 -11.99
CA LEU A 652 1.07 -3.49 -11.44
C LEU A 652 1.65 -2.42 -12.37
N LYS A 653 1.36 -2.52 -13.67
CA LYS A 653 1.90 -1.65 -14.71
C LYS A 653 0.78 -1.13 -15.60
N PRO A 654 0.89 0.09 -16.14
CA PRO A 654 -0.05 0.60 -17.16
C PRO A 654 -0.14 -0.25 -18.42
N THR A 655 0.83 -1.16 -18.61
CA THR A 655 0.92 -2.08 -19.75
C THR A 655 0.26 -3.42 -19.50
N ASP A 656 -0.23 -3.69 -18.29
CA ASP A 656 -0.95 -4.93 -17.99
C ASP A 656 -2.32 -4.87 -18.64
N ASP A 657 -2.74 -5.97 -19.28
CA ASP A 657 -4.08 -6.06 -19.84
C ASP A 657 -5.08 -6.33 -18.70
N ILE A 658 -5.99 -5.38 -18.49
CA ILE A 658 -7.03 -5.46 -17.46
C ILE A 658 -8.04 -6.56 -17.76
N HIS A 659 -8.18 -6.98 -19.02
CA HIS A 659 -9.15 -7.99 -19.45
C HIS A 659 -8.69 -9.42 -19.16
N ASP A 660 -7.39 -9.64 -18.96
CA ASP A 660 -6.81 -10.94 -18.60
C ASP A 660 -6.89 -11.22 -17.09
N ARG A 661 -7.50 -10.33 -16.30
CA ARG A 661 -7.58 -10.43 -14.84
C ARG A 661 -9.00 -10.81 -14.42
N GLU A 662 -9.22 -12.10 -14.19
CA GLU A 662 -10.52 -12.60 -13.74
C GLU A 662 -10.82 -12.26 -12.28
N VAL A 663 -9.80 -12.14 -11.44
CA VAL A 663 -9.90 -11.68 -10.05
C VAL A 663 -8.71 -10.79 -9.73
N ILE A 664 -8.95 -9.71 -8.98
CA ILE A 664 -7.93 -8.76 -8.59
C ILE A 664 -7.86 -8.70 -7.06
N ILE A 665 -6.70 -9.05 -6.50
CA ILE A 665 -6.43 -9.10 -5.05
C ILE A 665 -5.26 -8.18 -4.68
N MET A 666 -5.08 -7.93 -3.38
CA MET A 666 -3.90 -7.24 -2.86
C MET A 666 -2.96 -8.22 -2.13
N ALA A 667 -1.77 -7.73 -1.82
CA ALA A 667 -0.80 -8.48 -1.04
C ALA A 667 0.00 -7.53 -0.14
N THR A 668 0.54 -8.10 0.93
CA THR A 668 1.35 -7.38 1.91
C THR A 668 2.39 -8.32 2.51
N SER A 669 3.29 -7.77 3.34
CA SER A 669 4.27 -8.58 4.07
C SER A 669 4.11 -8.38 5.57
N LEU A 670 3.89 -9.49 6.27
CA LEU A 670 3.81 -9.53 7.71
C LEU A 670 5.23 -9.76 8.25
N SER A 671 5.78 -8.75 8.92
CA SER A 671 7.12 -8.90 9.49
C SER A 671 7.10 -9.67 10.81
N GLN A 672 8.07 -10.55 11.01
CA GLN A 672 8.21 -11.30 12.26
C GLN A 672 8.48 -10.35 13.43
N LYS A 673 9.16 -9.22 13.15
CA LYS A 673 9.35 -8.12 14.11
C LYS A 673 8.01 -7.52 14.55
N SER A 674 7.10 -7.19 13.64
CA SER A 674 5.85 -6.51 14.03
C SER A 674 4.79 -7.45 14.59
N TYR A 675 4.67 -8.68 14.07
CA TYR A 675 3.58 -9.60 14.42
C TYR A 675 3.96 -10.66 15.46
N GLY A 676 5.25 -10.91 15.71
CA GLY A 676 5.71 -11.76 16.81
C GLY A 676 5.00 -13.12 16.87
N ALA A 677 4.35 -13.39 18.01
CA ALA A 677 3.63 -14.64 18.26
C ALA A 677 2.45 -14.88 17.28
N CYS A 678 1.79 -13.82 16.82
CA CYS A 678 0.72 -13.90 15.83
C CYS A 678 1.23 -14.55 14.53
N LEU A 679 2.33 -14.02 13.98
CA LEU A 679 2.89 -14.56 12.75
C LEU A 679 3.49 -15.96 12.93
N LYS A 680 4.10 -16.22 14.09
CA LYS A 680 4.62 -17.56 14.40
C LYS A 680 3.50 -18.61 14.45
N ASN A 681 2.35 -18.26 15.04
CA ASN A 681 1.17 -19.12 15.02
C ASN A 681 0.64 -19.32 13.59
N PHE A 682 0.58 -18.25 12.81
CA PHE A 682 0.09 -18.31 11.43
C PHE A 682 0.97 -19.21 10.54
N LYS A 683 2.31 -19.03 10.58
CA LYS A 683 3.28 -19.91 9.90
C LYS A 683 3.14 -21.36 10.33
N LYS A 684 2.97 -21.63 11.63
CA LYS A 684 2.74 -22.98 12.15
C LYS A 684 1.47 -23.62 11.57
N ARG A 685 0.36 -22.87 11.45
CA ARG A 685 -0.89 -23.35 10.81
C ARG A 685 -0.71 -23.66 9.33
N MET A 686 0.21 -22.97 8.67
CA MET A 686 0.61 -23.24 7.28
C MET A 686 1.60 -24.41 7.13
N GLY A 687 2.12 -24.97 8.22
CA GLY A 687 3.19 -25.97 8.19
C GLY A 687 4.58 -25.41 7.87
N LEU A 688 4.78 -24.11 8.04
CA LEU A 688 6.05 -23.43 7.81
C LEU A 688 6.89 -23.35 9.08
N GLU A 689 8.21 -23.40 8.91
CA GLU A 689 9.21 -23.32 9.97
C GLU A 689 10.21 -22.21 9.66
N GLY A 690 10.46 -21.32 10.63
CA GLY A 690 11.41 -20.21 10.50
C GLY A 690 10.88 -18.89 11.09
N ASP A 691 11.77 -17.92 11.26
CA ASP A 691 11.50 -16.59 11.83
C ASP A 691 11.53 -15.47 10.75
N GLU A 692 11.47 -15.85 9.48
CA GLU A 692 11.40 -14.92 8.34
C GLU A 692 10.02 -14.22 8.26
N ASP A 693 10.00 -13.09 7.57
CA ASP A 693 8.78 -12.36 7.23
C ASP A 693 7.94 -13.18 6.24
N LEU A 694 6.61 -13.05 6.30
CA LEU A 694 5.69 -13.78 5.45
C LEU A 694 5.00 -12.86 4.45
N TYR A 695 5.04 -13.19 3.18
CA TYR A 695 4.28 -12.54 2.12
C TYR A 695 2.88 -13.15 2.06
N VAL A 696 1.86 -12.33 2.30
CA VAL A 696 0.47 -12.76 2.42
C VAL A 696 -0.39 -12.05 1.39
N LEU A 697 -1.48 -12.71 1.03
CA LEU A 697 -2.53 -12.18 0.17
C LEU A 697 -3.63 -11.59 1.04
N ALA A 698 -4.32 -10.59 0.52
CA ALA A 698 -5.49 -10.05 1.19
C ALA A 698 -6.52 -9.58 0.18
N ASN A 699 -7.76 -9.50 0.63
CA ASN A 699 -8.86 -8.95 -0.14
C ASN A 699 -9.72 -8.04 0.72
N VAL A 700 -10.01 -6.85 0.19
CA VAL A 700 -10.99 -5.92 0.74
C VAL A 700 -12.25 -6.02 -0.12
N CYS A 701 -13.35 -6.48 0.46
CA CYS A 701 -14.63 -6.62 -0.24
C CYS A 701 -15.55 -5.43 0.05
N MET A 702 -15.53 -4.42 -0.82
CA MET A 702 -16.41 -3.25 -0.73
C MET A 702 -17.64 -3.33 -1.63
N SER A 703 -17.67 -4.26 -2.60
CA SER A 703 -18.83 -4.43 -3.48
C SER A 703 -20.03 -4.90 -2.67
N PRO A 704 -21.16 -4.17 -2.69
CA PRO A 704 -22.41 -4.65 -2.12
C PRO A 704 -23.23 -5.45 -3.13
N PHE A 705 -22.74 -5.61 -4.37
CA PHE A 705 -23.37 -6.44 -5.38
C PHE A 705 -22.84 -7.86 -5.25
N PRO A 706 -23.58 -8.77 -4.56
CA PRO A 706 -23.30 -10.17 -4.69
C PRO A 706 -23.66 -10.54 -6.11
N THR A 707 -22.71 -11.15 -6.76
CA THR A 707 -22.83 -11.53 -8.14
C THR A 707 -23.74 -12.75 -8.22
N ALA A 708 -25.01 -12.50 -8.59
CA ALA A 708 -26.04 -13.51 -8.78
C ALA A 708 -25.51 -14.73 -9.57
N GLY A 709 -26.04 -15.92 -9.28
CA GLY A 709 -25.67 -17.13 -10.02
C GLY A 709 -24.34 -17.79 -9.63
N ASN A 710 -23.88 -17.63 -8.38
CA ASN A 710 -22.65 -18.24 -7.84
C ASN A 710 -21.32 -17.67 -8.37
N PHE A 711 -21.28 -16.41 -8.81
CA PHE A 711 -20.05 -15.83 -9.35
C PHE A 711 -18.92 -15.67 -8.32
N ILE A 712 -19.19 -15.66 -7.02
CA ILE A 712 -18.09 -15.79 -6.03
C ILE A 712 -17.37 -17.14 -6.14
N GLY A 713 -18.11 -18.21 -6.48
CA GLY A 713 -17.53 -19.50 -6.84
C GLY A 713 -16.65 -19.39 -8.08
N GLU A 714 -17.09 -18.67 -9.12
CA GLU A 714 -16.28 -18.43 -10.33
C GLU A 714 -14.98 -17.68 -10.00
N LEU A 715 -15.01 -16.68 -9.11
CA LEU A 715 -13.82 -15.97 -8.65
C LEU A 715 -12.88 -16.87 -7.85
N ALA A 716 -13.44 -17.75 -7.02
CA ALA A 716 -12.66 -18.73 -6.28
C ALA A 716 -12.02 -19.79 -7.20
N ASP A 717 -12.73 -20.22 -8.24
CA ASP A 717 -12.21 -21.12 -9.28
C ASP A 717 -11.11 -20.45 -10.09
N ALA A 718 -11.29 -19.18 -10.48
CA ALA A 718 -10.26 -18.38 -11.16
C ALA A 718 -8.99 -18.26 -10.30
N PHE A 719 -9.15 -17.94 -9.02
CA PHE A 719 -8.05 -17.93 -8.05
C PHE A 719 -7.37 -19.30 -7.95
N GLN A 720 -8.17 -20.38 -7.80
CA GLN A 720 -7.66 -21.75 -7.67
C GLN A 720 -6.87 -22.18 -8.89
N ASN A 721 -7.33 -21.85 -10.10
CA ASN A 721 -6.65 -22.18 -11.35
C ASN A 721 -5.27 -21.53 -11.43
N VAL A 722 -5.18 -20.24 -11.09
CA VAL A 722 -3.91 -19.51 -11.06
C VAL A 722 -2.98 -20.07 -9.97
N ALA A 723 -3.49 -20.29 -8.77
CA ALA A 723 -2.70 -20.87 -7.68
C ALA A 723 -2.22 -22.30 -8.01
N GLN A 724 -3.02 -23.10 -8.72
CA GLN A 724 -2.64 -24.45 -9.14
C GLN A 724 -1.53 -24.40 -10.22
N GLU A 725 -1.62 -23.50 -11.21
CA GLU A 725 -0.58 -23.27 -12.22
C GLU A 725 0.76 -22.94 -11.54
N ILE A 726 0.75 -21.96 -10.63
CA ILE A 726 1.95 -21.48 -9.94
C ILE A 726 2.47 -22.52 -8.94
N SER A 727 1.60 -23.34 -8.33
CA SER A 727 2.05 -24.45 -7.47
C SER A 727 2.92 -25.43 -8.26
N ALA A 728 2.61 -25.65 -9.54
CA ALA A 728 3.40 -26.50 -10.42
C ALA A 728 4.76 -25.87 -10.78
N ASP A 729 4.81 -24.54 -10.90
CA ASP A 729 6.07 -23.79 -11.03
C ASP A 729 6.92 -23.94 -9.77
N CYS A 730 6.32 -23.78 -8.59
CA CYS A 730 7.01 -23.93 -7.30
C CYS A 730 7.58 -25.35 -7.12
N ARG A 731 6.82 -26.40 -7.44
CA ARG A 731 7.31 -27.78 -7.39
C ARG A 731 8.50 -28.00 -8.31
N TRP A 732 8.45 -27.51 -9.55
CA TRP A 732 9.59 -27.57 -10.47
C TRP A 732 10.79 -26.82 -9.89
N ARG A 733 10.55 -25.66 -9.26
CA ARG A 733 11.57 -24.80 -8.65
C ARG A 733 12.33 -25.46 -7.51
N THR A 734 11.67 -26.35 -6.78
CA THR A 734 12.19 -27.01 -5.57
C THR A 734 12.59 -28.46 -5.78
N THR A 735 12.29 -29.06 -6.94
CA THR A 735 12.58 -30.48 -7.21
C THR A 735 13.82 -30.62 -8.07
N ILE A 736 14.76 -31.46 -7.62
CA ILE A 736 15.92 -31.83 -8.42
C ILE A 736 15.51 -32.90 -9.44
N SER A 737 15.81 -32.66 -10.72
CA SER A 737 15.54 -33.57 -11.84
C SER A 737 16.66 -33.51 -12.88
N ASP A 738 16.66 -34.44 -13.83
CA ASP A 738 17.61 -34.41 -14.95
C ASP A 738 17.40 -33.17 -15.83
N ASP A 739 18.45 -32.35 -16.00
CA ASP A 739 18.46 -31.17 -16.87
C ASP A 739 19.82 -31.03 -17.57
N HIS A 740 19.95 -30.04 -18.45
CA HIS A 740 21.23 -29.71 -19.06
C HIS A 740 21.99 -28.68 -18.23
N HIS A 741 23.28 -28.91 -18.01
CA HIS A 741 24.13 -28.05 -17.22
C HIS A 741 25.20 -27.40 -18.09
N THR A 742 25.49 -26.13 -17.84
CA THR A 742 26.53 -25.39 -18.56
C THR A 742 27.60 -24.88 -17.62
N PHE A 743 28.85 -25.00 -18.05
CA PHE A 743 30.03 -24.54 -17.35
C PHE A 743 30.79 -23.54 -18.21
N LEU A 744 31.25 -22.45 -17.62
CA LEU A 744 32.25 -21.56 -18.19
C LEU A 744 33.62 -22.25 -18.15
N LEU A 745 34.35 -22.20 -19.28
CA LEU A 745 35.67 -22.80 -19.42
C LEU A 745 36.77 -21.76 -19.15
N GLN A 746 37.64 -22.03 -18.18
CA GLN A 746 38.78 -21.20 -17.83
C GLN A 746 40.09 -21.99 -17.85
N GLY A 747 41.14 -21.42 -18.44
CA GLY A 747 42.47 -22.02 -18.49
C GLY A 747 42.61 -23.09 -19.57
N THR A 748 43.78 -23.14 -20.21
CA THR A 748 44.09 -24.14 -21.24
C THR A 748 44.82 -25.34 -20.64
N ASP A 749 45.76 -25.17 -19.71
CA ASP A 749 46.47 -26.29 -19.08
C ASP A 749 46.73 -26.03 -17.58
N PRO A 750 45.95 -26.65 -16.66
CA PRO A 750 44.78 -27.48 -16.89
C PRO A 750 43.49 -26.68 -17.17
N ALA A 751 42.44 -27.34 -17.65
CA ALA A 751 41.12 -26.74 -17.85
C ALA A 751 40.28 -26.75 -16.56
N TYR A 752 39.64 -25.62 -16.26
CA TYR A 752 38.71 -25.44 -15.15
C TYR A 752 37.31 -25.13 -15.67
N LEU A 753 36.31 -25.76 -15.05
CA LEU A 753 34.89 -25.64 -15.32
C LEU A 753 34.24 -24.89 -14.17
N VAL A 754 33.79 -23.67 -14.43
CA VAL A 754 33.04 -22.85 -13.47
C VAL A 754 31.57 -23.00 -13.80
N TYR A 755 30.80 -23.58 -12.89
CA TYR A 755 29.37 -23.76 -13.14
C TYR A 755 28.66 -22.40 -13.24
N LEU A 756 27.61 -22.34 -14.06
CA LEU A 756 26.77 -21.15 -14.23
C LEU A 756 25.45 -21.35 -13.45
N PRO A 757 25.39 -20.95 -12.17
CA PRO A 757 24.26 -21.18 -11.29
C PRO A 757 23.05 -20.27 -11.54
N MET A 758 21.93 -20.62 -10.90
CA MET A 758 20.77 -19.74 -10.74
C MET A 758 20.23 -19.84 -9.31
N PHE A 759 19.82 -18.71 -8.72
CA PHE A 759 19.19 -18.73 -7.40
C PHE A 759 17.77 -19.29 -7.39
N GLN A 760 17.09 -19.27 -8.55
CA GLN A 760 15.67 -19.57 -8.63
C GLN A 760 15.34 -20.97 -9.18
N ALA A 761 16.32 -21.85 -9.44
CA ALA A 761 16.04 -23.19 -9.96
C ALA A 761 16.82 -24.26 -9.20
N ALA A 762 16.14 -25.21 -8.54
CA ALA A 762 16.80 -26.26 -7.73
C ALA A 762 17.93 -26.99 -8.49
N ASN A 763 17.72 -27.29 -9.78
CA ASN A 763 18.73 -27.93 -10.63
C ASN A 763 20.04 -27.10 -10.80
N ALA A 764 20.02 -25.81 -10.48
CA ALA A 764 21.14 -24.88 -10.64
C ALA A 764 21.53 -24.13 -9.35
N LYS A 765 21.00 -24.52 -8.18
CA LYS A 765 21.29 -23.89 -6.88
C LYS A 765 22.61 -24.38 -6.26
N LYS A 766 23.68 -24.50 -7.04
CA LYS A 766 25.02 -24.79 -6.52
C LYS A 766 26.04 -23.91 -7.20
N GLN A 767 27.01 -23.37 -6.46
CA GLN A 767 28.21 -22.79 -7.04
C GLN A 767 29.31 -23.85 -7.02
N ALA A 768 29.90 -24.15 -8.18
CA ALA A 768 30.91 -25.19 -8.29
C ALA A 768 32.06 -24.82 -9.23
N ILE A 769 33.27 -25.22 -8.86
CA ILE A 769 34.49 -25.08 -9.66
C ILE A 769 35.15 -26.46 -9.73
N VAL A 770 35.40 -26.95 -10.94
CA VAL A 770 35.90 -28.31 -11.18
C VAL A 770 37.08 -28.27 -12.13
N LYS A 771 38.18 -28.93 -11.80
CA LYS A 771 39.28 -29.18 -12.74
C LYS A 771 38.94 -30.41 -13.58
N ALA A 772 39.15 -30.35 -14.89
CA ALA A 772 38.78 -31.41 -15.82
C ALA A 772 39.85 -31.68 -16.89
N THR A 773 39.84 -32.90 -17.44
CA THR A 773 40.65 -33.27 -18.61
C THR A 773 39.77 -33.24 -19.86
N LEU A 774 40.22 -32.49 -20.87
CA LEU A 774 39.59 -32.44 -22.20
C LEU A 774 40.35 -33.37 -23.17
N PRO A 775 39.67 -34.01 -24.13
CA PRO A 775 40.35 -34.73 -25.21
C PRO A 775 41.28 -33.80 -25.99
N GLU A 776 42.45 -34.29 -26.39
CA GLU A 776 43.49 -33.50 -27.07
C GLU A 776 42.98 -32.69 -28.29
N SER A 777 42.09 -33.28 -29.09
CA SER A 777 41.49 -32.60 -30.25
C SER A 777 40.61 -31.41 -29.87
N ILE A 778 39.89 -31.52 -28.76
CA ILE A 778 39.02 -30.46 -28.23
C ILE A 778 39.85 -29.40 -27.52
N HIS A 779 40.89 -29.82 -26.80
CA HIS A 779 41.85 -28.94 -26.17
C HIS A 779 42.53 -28.03 -27.20
N GLN A 780 43.03 -28.59 -28.30
CA GLN A 780 43.63 -27.82 -29.39
C GLN A 780 42.63 -26.87 -30.07
N LEU A 781 41.38 -27.31 -30.24
CA LEU A 781 40.30 -26.49 -30.79
C LEU A 781 40.01 -25.29 -29.87
N TYR A 782 39.86 -25.53 -28.58
CA TYR A 782 39.64 -24.49 -27.58
C TYR A 782 40.83 -23.54 -27.48
N ALA A 783 42.06 -24.06 -27.40
CA ALA A 783 43.28 -23.26 -27.32
C ALA A 783 43.44 -22.34 -28.55
N LYS A 784 43.10 -22.83 -29.74
CA LYS A 784 43.10 -22.04 -30.97
C LYS A 784 42.02 -20.95 -30.94
N ALA A 785 40.78 -21.33 -30.66
CA ALA A 785 39.66 -20.38 -30.61
C ALA A 785 39.87 -19.29 -29.55
N HIS A 786 40.42 -19.66 -28.40
CA HIS A 786 40.79 -18.74 -27.32
C HIS A 786 41.98 -17.84 -27.69
N ALA A 787 42.92 -18.30 -28.53
CA ALA A 787 44.01 -17.47 -29.03
C ALA A 787 43.55 -16.45 -30.08
N ASP A 788 42.57 -16.83 -30.91
CA ASP A 788 42.01 -15.97 -31.96
C ASP A 788 41.20 -14.79 -31.38
N ASP A 789 40.52 -14.98 -30.25
CA ASP A 789 39.78 -13.91 -29.55
C ASP A 789 39.84 -14.08 -28.01
N PRO A 790 40.87 -13.51 -27.35
CA PRO A 790 41.08 -13.67 -25.91
C PRO A 790 39.99 -13.04 -25.02
N GLY A 791 39.17 -12.15 -25.56
CA GLY A 791 38.08 -11.48 -24.83
C GLY A 791 36.76 -12.26 -24.87
N LYS A 792 36.66 -13.31 -25.69
CA LYS A 792 35.49 -14.19 -25.74
C LYS A 792 35.55 -15.27 -24.68
N PHE A 793 34.38 -15.60 -24.14
CA PHE A 793 34.20 -16.72 -23.24
C PHE A 793 33.65 -17.94 -23.99
N PHE A 794 33.98 -19.13 -23.47
CA PHE A 794 33.58 -20.41 -24.03
C PHE A 794 32.86 -21.22 -22.96
N THR A 795 31.85 -21.98 -23.37
CA THR A 795 31.08 -22.79 -22.44
C THR A 795 31.04 -24.26 -22.86
N LEU A 796 30.94 -25.14 -21.86
CA LEU A 796 30.67 -26.56 -22.03
C LEU A 796 29.28 -26.87 -21.55
N THR A 797 28.47 -27.51 -22.39
CA THR A 797 27.09 -27.86 -22.06
C THR A 797 26.89 -29.36 -22.17
N THR A 798 26.23 -29.97 -21.18
CA THR A 798 26.01 -31.42 -21.16
C THR A 798 25.17 -31.88 -22.37
N ALA A 799 25.58 -32.98 -22.99
CA ALA A 799 24.92 -33.51 -24.18
C ALA A 799 23.57 -34.16 -23.88
N GLY A 800 23.46 -34.81 -22.72
CA GLY A 800 22.23 -35.38 -22.16
C GLY A 800 21.74 -34.60 -20.94
N ARG A 801 20.51 -34.92 -20.53
CA ARG A 801 19.95 -34.45 -19.25
C ARG A 801 20.47 -35.34 -18.13
N VAL A 802 21.02 -34.73 -17.10
CA VAL A 802 21.60 -35.39 -15.93
C VAL A 802 21.37 -34.51 -14.70
N THR A 803 21.62 -35.01 -13.50
CA THR A 803 21.65 -34.18 -12.29
C THR A 803 23.04 -33.60 -12.07
N LEU A 804 23.13 -32.38 -11.52
CA LEU A 804 24.43 -31.76 -11.22
C LEU A 804 25.28 -32.62 -10.26
N ASP A 805 24.65 -33.29 -9.29
CA ASP A 805 25.30 -34.17 -8.31
C ASP A 805 25.88 -35.45 -8.93
N SER A 806 25.37 -35.85 -10.11
CA SER A 806 25.97 -36.92 -10.90
C SER A 806 27.24 -36.48 -11.62
N ILE A 807 27.41 -35.18 -11.86
CA ILE A 807 28.60 -34.59 -12.49
C ILE A 807 29.66 -34.28 -11.43
N LEU A 808 29.27 -33.60 -10.33
CA LEU A 808 30.18 -33.06 -9.31
C LEU A 808 30.75 -34.15 -8.37
N ARG A 809 31.48 -35.14 -8.91
CA ARG A 809 32.20 -36.16 -8.14
C ARG A 809 33.60 -36.37 -8.69
N ASN A 810 34.55 -36.59 -7.79
CA ASN A 810 35.94 -36.82 -8.18
C ASN A 810 36.07 -38.11 -9.01
N GLY A 811 36.72 -38.01 -10.17
CA GLY A 811 36.93 -39.11 -11.12
C GLY A 811 35.75 -39.39 -12.06
N ASN A 812 34.65 -38.65 -11.98
CA ASN A 812 33.53 -38.81 -12.92
C ASN A 812 33.85 -38.25 -14.31
N SER A 813 32.98 -38.59 -15.27
CA SER A 813 33.01 -38.12 -16.64
C SER A 813 31.60 -37.85 -17.15
N PHE A 814 31.45 -36.92 -18.10
CA PHE A 814 30.17 -36.65 -18.77
C PHE A 814 30.38 -36.22 -20.22
N ASP A 815 29.36 -36.43 -21.04
CA ASP A 815 29.39 -36.01 -22.44
C ASP A 815 28.90 -34.57 -22.57
N ALA A 816 29.60 -33.77 -23.40
CA ALA A 816 29.37 -32.35 -23.57
C ALA A 816 29.60 -31.88 -25.02
N TYR A 817 29.11 -30.67 -25.29
CA TYR A 817 29.43 -29.87 -26.47
C TYR A 817 30.24 -28.64 -26.05
N LEU A 818 31.16 -28.18 -26.91
CA LEU A 818 31.89 -26.92 -26.77
C LEU A 818 31.20 -25.84 -27.60
N ASP A 819 30.91 -24.71 -26.95
CA ASP A 819 30.19 -23.57 -27.54
C ASP A 819 30.98 -22.26 -27.40
N GLU A 820 30.87 -21.41 -28.43
CA GLU A 820 31.34 -20.01 -28.37
C GLU A 820 30.22 -19.16 -27.75
N GLY A 821 30.48 -18.55 -26.59
CA GLY A 821 29.45 -17.83 -25.84
C GLY A 821 28.38 -18.76 -25.26
N TYR A 822 27.12 -18.37 -25.40
CA TYR A 822 25.96 -19.09 -24.88
C TYR A 822 25.22 -19.90 -25.95
N SER A 823 24.68 -21.06 -25.59
CA SER A 823 23.80 -21.84 -26.46
C SER A 823 22.37 -21.26 -26.51
N ASP A 824 21.86 -20.86 -27.68
CA ASP A 824 20.48 -20.40 -27.92
C ASP A 824 19.59 -21.58 -28.39
N LEU A 825 18.50 -21.88 -27.69
CA LEU A 825 17.55 -22.97 -28.04
C LEU A 825 16.73 -22.66 -29.31
N ASN A 826 16.59 -21.39 -29.69
CA ASN A 826 15.79 -20.93 -30.82
C ASN A 826 16.61 -20.64 -32.11
N ARG A 827 17.93 -20.86 -32.09
CA ARG A 827 18.79 -20.82 -33.29
C ARG A 827 19.27 -22.23 -33.67
N PRO A 828 19.54 -22.49 -34.96
CA PRO A 828 20.17 -23.74 -35.38
C PRO A 828 21.51 -23.90 -34.67
N ARG A 829 21.67 -24.99 -33.90
CA ARG A 829 22.87 -25.29 -33.10
C ARG A 829 24.13 -25.32 -33.99
N SER A 830 25.04 -24.37 -33.81
CA SER A 830 26.41 -24.44 -34.36
C SER A 830 27.40 -24.60 -33.21
N HIS A 831 27.46 -25.82 -32.66
CA HIS A 831 28.51 -26.17 -31.71
C HIS A 831 29.88 -26.02 -32.37
N LEU A 832 30.90 -25.56 -31.63
CA LEU A 832 32.28 -25.54 -32.12
C LEU A 832 32.82 -26.96 -32.32
N SER A 833 32.28 -27.93 -31.58
CA SER A 833 32.70 -29.34 -31.62
C SER A 833 31.54 -30.32 -31.85
N SER A 834 31.88 -31.53 -32.29
CA SER A 834 31.02 -32.70 -32.06
C SER A 834 30.96 -33.03 -30.56
N MET A 835 30.02 -33.88 -30.17
CA MET A 835 29.94 -34.40 -28.79
C MET A 835 31.26 -35.07 -28.39
N PHE A 836 31.72 -34.83 -27.17
CA PHE A 836 32.90 -35.46 -26.58
C PHE A 836 32.74 -35.70 -25.09
N THR A 837 33.56 -36.58 -24.52
CA THR A 837 33.54 -36.89 -23.09
C THR A 837 34.58 -36.05 -22.34
N VAL A 838 34.14 -35.35 -21.31
CA VAL A 838 34.99 -34.70 -20.30
C VAL A 838 35.30 -35.73 -19.21
N SER A 839 36.58 -35.89 -18.82
CA SER A 839 37.00 -36.91 -17.84
C SER A 839 37.84 -36.34 -16.68
N ASP A 840 38.13 -37.19 -15.70
CA ASP A 840 38.99 -36.92 -14.54
C ASP A 840 38.61 -35.67 -13.75
N LEU A 841 37.30 -35.50 -13.51
CA LEU A 841 36.81 -34.36 -12.74
C LEU A 841 37.42 -34.34 -11.34
N LYS A 842 37.90 -33.17 -10.91
CA LYS A 842 38.33 -32.90 -9.54
C LYS A 842 37.61 -31.65 -9.04
N VAL A 843 36.65 -31.83 -8.14
CA VAL A 843 35.88 -30.73 -7.53
C VAL A 843 36.81 -29.95 -6.60
N LEU A 844 36.99 -28.67 -6.89
CA LEU A 844 37.78 -27.75 -6.06
C LEU A 844 36.89 -27.03 -5.06
N GLN A 845 35.75 -26.57 -5.52
CA GLN A 845 34.76 -25.88 -4.70
C GLN A 845 33.37 -26.37 -5.07
N GLU A 846 32.54 -26.58 -4.05
CA GLU A 846 31.11 -26.83 -4.18
C GLU A 846 30.42 -26.16 -3.00
N ASN A 847 29.44 -25.31 -3.27
CA ASN A 847 28.57 -24.72 -2.25
C ASN A 847 27.13 -24.79 -2.71
N SER A 848 26.21 -25.10 -1.81
CA SER A 848 24.79 -24.89 -2.08
C SER A 848 24.48 -23.39 -2.06
N LEU A 849 23.63 -22.98 -3.02
CA LEU A 849 23.01 -21.67 -3.10
C LEU A 849 21.54 -21.72 -2.65
N ASP A 850 21.14 -22.81 -1.99
CA ASP A 850 19.88 -22.83 -1.26
C ASP A 850 19.90 -21.73 -0.20
N ARG A 851 18.77 -21.02 -0.07
CA ARG A 851 18.67 -19.84 0.81
C ARG A 851 19.04 -20.14 2.26
N VAL A 852 18.79 -21.36 2.75
CA VAL A 852 19.18 -21.79 4.11
C VAL A 852 20.69 -21.77 4.34
N HIS A 853 21.49 -21.75 3.27
CA HIS A 853 22.95 -21.65 3.29
C HIS A 853 23.48 -20.29 2.83
N LEU A 854 22.59 -19.38 2.38
CA LEU A 854 22.93 -18.01 2.06
C LEU A 854 22.92 -17.13 3.32
N HIS A 855 23.65 -16.02 3.24
CA HIS A 855 23.80 -15.05 4.31
C HIS A 855 22.63 -14.05 4.30
N SER A 856 22.23 -13.60 5.50
CA SER A 856 21.15 -12.60 5.68
C SER A 856 21.58 -11.18 5.29
N GLU A 857 22.88 -10.91 5.29
CA GLU A 857 23.53 -9.65 4.88
C GLU A 857 24.54 -9.86 3.74
N TYR A 858 24.86 -8.82 2.97
CA TYR A 858 25.97 -8.90 2.01
C TYR A 858 27.31 -8.69 2.75
N PRO A 859 28.42 -9.29 2.29
CA PRO A 859 29.71 -9.05 2.91
C PRO A 859 30.15 -7.59 2.72
N THR A 860 30.93 -7.08 3.68
CA THR A 860 31.48 -5.71 3.59
C THR A 860 32.38 -5.55 2.38
N TYR A 861 33.19 -6.56 2.07
CA TYR A 861 34.17 -6.58 0.98
C TYR A 861 33.91 -7.77 0.07
N MET A 862 34.10 -7.58 -1.24
CA MET A 862 33.76 -8.59 -2.25
C MET A 862 34.76 -9.77 -2.23
N PRO A 863 34.30 -11.01 -2.01
CA PRO A 863 35.16 -12.18 -1.94
C PRO A 863 35.19 -13.00 -3.24
N PHE A 864 36.34 -13.60 -3.55
CA PHE A 864 36.57 -14.43 -4.74
C PHE A 864 37.27 -15.74 -4.39
N TYR A 865 36.93 -16.83 -5.07
CA TYR A 865 37.76 -18.03 -5.12
C TYR A 865 38.95 -17.78 -6.06
N LEU A 866 40.16 -18.06 -5.60
CA LEU A 866 41.41 -17.96 -6.36
C LEU A 866 42.00 -19.36 -6.58
N TYR A 867 42.17 -19.76 -7.83
CA TYR A 867 42.64 -21.11 -8.19
C TYR A 867 43.42 -21.06 -9.51
N GLY A 868 44.17 -22.12 -9.80
CA GLY A 868 44.92 -22.24 -11.05
C GLY A 868 46.33 -22.78 -10.88
N THR A 869 47.22 -22.31 -11.73
CA THR A 869 48.67 -22.53 -11.66
C THR A 869 49.38 -21.18 -11.49
N PRO A 870 50.65 -21.14 -11.08
CA PRO A 870 51.41 -19.89 -10.98
C PRO A 870 51.46 -19.07 -12.29
N GLN A 871 51.34 -19.73 -13.44
CA GLN A 871 51.31 -19.09 -14.75
C GLN A 871 49.91 -18.66 -15.18
N HIS A 872 48.87 -19.36 -14.71
CA HIS A 872 47.47 -19.16 -15.09
C HIS A 872 46.58 -19.21 -13.85
N ALA A 873 46.43 -18.07 -13.19
CA ALA A 873 45.52 -17.90 -12.05
C ALA A 873 44.16 -17.35 -12.50
N HIS A 874 43.10 -17.77 -11.81
CA HIS A 874 41.71 -17.47 -12.15
C HIS A 874 40.92 -17.06 -10.90
N LEU A 875 39.86 -16.28 -11.11
CA LEU A 875 38.91 -15.85 -10.08
C LEU A 875 37.47 -16.26 -10.42
N ASP A 876 36.69 -16.56 -9.39
CA ASP A 876 35.23 -16.62 -9.44
C ASP A 876 34.62 -16.01 -8.18
N HIS A 877 33.65 -15.11 -8.34
CA HIS A 877 33.02 -14.39 -7.24
C HIS A 877 32.27 -15.34 -6.29
N VAL A 878 32.49 -15.23 -4.97
CA VAL A 878 31.82 -16.09 -3.99
C VAL A 878 30.38 -15.62 -3.76
N LEU A 879 29.41 -16.45 -4.15
CA LEU A 879 27.99 -16.08 -4.07
C LEU A 879 27.43 -16.36 -2.67
N LEU A 880 27.36 -15.33 -1.83
CA LEU A 880 26.93 -15.47 -0.42
C LEU A 880 25.48 -15.09 -0.17
N ARG A 881 24.86 -14.27 -1.02
CA ARG A 881 23.48 -13.79 -0.87
C ARG A 881 22.84 -13.59 -2.23
N ALA A 882 21.51 -13.74 -2.31
CA ALA A 882 20.70 -13.47 -3.50
C ALA A 882 19.83 -12.20 -3.31
N PRO A 883 19.62 -11.37 -4.36
CA PRO A 883 20.26 -11.43 -5.69
C PRO A 883 21.77 -11.14 -5.62
N ASN A 884 22.52 -11.48 -6.67
CA ASN A 884 23.96 -11.19 -6.76
C ASN A 884 24.44 -11.09 -8.21
N VAL A 885 25.74 -10.96 -8.42
CA VAL A 885 26.41 -11.03 -9.72
C VAL A 885 27.46 -12.13 -9.71
N GLN A 886 27.54 -12.94 -10.76
CA GLN A 886 28.69 -13.82 -10.98
C GLN A 886 29.75 -13.03 -11.75
N ILE A 887 30.96 -12.94 -11.20
CA ILE A 887 32.11 -12.31 -11.86
C ILE A 887 33.23 -13.35 -11.87
N SER A 888 33.59 -13.84 -13.06
CA SER A 888 34.62 -14.85 -13.23
C SER A 888 35.71 -14.31 -14.15
N ALA A 889 36.94 -14.21 -13.66
CA ALA A 889 38.06 -13.63 -14.40
C ALA A 889 39.17 -14.64 -14.66
N SER A 890 39.66 -14.67 -15.90
CA SER A 890 40.70 -15.61 -16.33
C SER A 890 42.07 -14.95 -16.45
N ASN A 891 43.12 -15.68 -16.06
CA ASN A 891 44.51 -15.27 -16.24
C ASN A 891 44.82 -13.92 -15.56
N VAL A 892 44.44 -13.82 -14.28
CA VAL A 892 44.71 -12.64 -13.43
C VAL A 892 46.17 -12.60 -13.01
N GLN A 893 46.70 -11.40 -12.76
CA GLN A 893 48.08 -11.24 -12.29
C GLN A 893 48.11 -11.09 -10.77
N LEU A 894 48.96 -11.86 -10.11
CA LEU A 894 49.06 -11.93 -8.66
C LEU A 894 50.33 -11.21 -8.17
N HIS A 895 50.18 -10.27 -7.24
CA HIS A 895 51.28 -9.52 -6.65
C HIS A 895 51.20 -9.51 -5.11
N PHE A 896 51.81 -10.51 -4.45
CA PHE A 896 51.75 -10.74 -3.00
C PHE A 896 53.08 -10.59 -2.27
N GLY A 897 54.10 -10.01 -2.92
CA GLY A 897 55.39 -9.71 -2.28
C GLY A 897 56.02 -10.93 -1.61
N SER A 898 56.29 -10.85 -0.31
CA SER A 898 56.88 -11.96 0.47
C SER A 898 55.99 -13.19 0.60
N ALA A 899 54.68 -13.08 0.34
CA ALA A 899 53.74 -14.19 0.38
C ALA A 899 53.54 -14.88 -0.99
N GLN A 900 54.19 -14.43 -2.06
CA GLN A 900 53.98 -14.93 -3.42
C GLN A 900 54.17 -16.46 -3.53
N ASP A 901 55.27 -16.98 -2.98
CA ASP A 901 55.58 -18.40 -3.06
C ASP A 901 54.55 -19.25 -2.31
N ALA A 902 54.10 -18.79 -1.13
CA ALA A 902 53.07 -19.46 -0.34
C ALA A 902 51.71 -19.47 -1.03
N VAL A 903 51.35 -18.39 -1.73
CA VAL A 903 50.14 -18.33 -2.57
C VAL A 903 50.27 -19.29 -3.75
N HIS A 904 51.41 -19.28 -4.45
CA HIS A 904 51.66 -20.15 -5.62
C HIS A 904 51.61 -21.64 -5.28
N GLU A 905 52.19 -22.06 -4.15
CA GLU A 905 52.15 -23.47 -3.70
C GLU A 905 50.73 -23.96 -3.43
N ARG A 906 49.81 -23.07 -3.06
CA ARG A 906 48.44 -23.40 -2.61
C ARG A 906 47.37 -23.15 -3.67
N LEU A 907 47.70 -22.51 -4.80
CA LEU A 907 46.76 -22.25 -5.92
C LEU A 907 46.03 -23.51 -6.42
N GLY A 908 46.71 -24.66 -6.43
CA GLY A 908 46.12 -25.92 -6.89
C GLY A 908 45.07 -26.53 -5.95
N ALA A 909 45.00 -26.06 -4.70
CA ALA A 909 43.99 -26.46 -3.72
C ALA A 909 42.78 -25.52 -3.68
N GLY A 910 42.90 -24.31 -4.25
CA GLY A 910 41.92 -23.24 -4.13
C GLY A 910 42.12 -22.40 -2.87
N LEU A 911 42.10 -21.08 -3.04
CA LEU A 911 42.22 -20.06 -2.00
C LEU A 911 41.00 -19.16 -2.02
N VAL A 912 40.81 -18.37 -0.96
CA VAL A 912 39.80 -17.32 -0.90
C VAL A 912 40.49 -15.97 -0.81
N VAL A 913 40.07 -15.03 -1.65
CA VAL A 913 40.60 -13.67 -1.71
C VAL A 913 39.51 -12.68 -1.36
N VAL A 914 39.81 -11.71 -0.51
CA VAL A 914 38.93 -10.59 -0.19
C VAL A 914 39.48 -9.32 -0.82
N MET A 915 38.75 -8.72 -1.75
CA MET A 915 39.12 -7.44 -2.37
C MET A 915 38.72 -6.27 -1.45
N LYS A 916 39.70 -5.63 -0.82
CA LYS A 916 39.46 -4.60 0.22
C LYS A 916 38.97 -3.27 -0.34
N ASP A 917 39.14 -3.05 -1.63
CA ASP A 917 38.71 -1.83 -2.32
C ASP A 917 37.31 -1.96 -2.95
N VAL A 918 36.66 -3.12 -2.82
CA VAL A 918 35.36 -3.41 -3.44
C VAL A 918 34.33 -3.70 -2.35
N LEU A 919 33.47 -2.72 -2.07
CA LEU A 919 32.45 -2.81 -1.03
C LEU A 919 31.17 -3.46 -1.56
N GLU A 920 31.07 -4.79 -1.53
CA GLU A 920 29.94 -5.52 -2.15
C GLU A 920 28.58 -5.04 -1.63
N TYR A 921 28.37 -4.95 -0.31
CA TYR A 921 27.09 -4.50 0.26
C TYR A 921 26.60 -3.15 -0.26
N ALA A 922 27.53 -2.25 -0.63
CA ALA A 922 27.20 -0.91 -1.11
C ALA A 922 26.87 -0.88 -2.62
N MET A 923 27.21 -1.93 -3.36
CA MET A 923 27.00 -2.04 -4.82
C MET A 923 25.76 -2.88 -5.18
N GLN A 924 25.15 -3.55 -4.21
CA GLN A 924 23.99 -4.41 -4.46
C GLN A 924 22.66 -3.62 -4.44
N PRO A 925 21.64 -4.03 -5.22
CA PRO A 925 21.65 -5.13 -6.19
C PRO A 925 22.09 -4.69 -7.60
N PHE A 926 22.90 -5.52 -8.26
CA PHE A 926 23.25 -5.31 -9.68
C PHE A 926 22.08 -5.63 -10.63
N ASN A 927 21.95 -4.85 -11.71
CA ASN A 927 20.97 -5.05 -12.77
C ASN A 927 21.38 -4.30 -14.06
N SER A 928 20.58 -4.39 -15.13
CA SER A 928 20.90 -3.76 -16.42
C SER A 928 21.09 -2.23 -16.36
N GLY A 929 20.50 -1.55 -15.36
CA GLY A 929 20.67 -0.12 -15.07
C GLY A 929 21.72 0.21 -14.00
N HIS A 930 22.23 -0.79 -13.28
CA HIS A 930 23.31 -0.65 -12.29
C HIS A 930 24.29 -1.83 -12.41
N ARG A 931 25.31 -1.66 -13.24
CA ARG A 931 26.26 -2.71 -13.63
C ARG A 931 27.52 -2.68 -12.76
N PRO A 932 28.26 -3.78 -12.66
CA PRO A 932 29.56 -3.83 -11.98
C PRO A 932 30.66 -3.18 -12.85
N ASP A 933 30.55 -1.87 -13.12
CA ASP A 933 31.42 -1.15 -14.07
C ASP A 933 32.92 -1.25 -13.77
N ALA A 934 33.28 -1.47 -12.49
CA ALA A 934 34.67 -1.70 -12.05
C ALA A 934 35.29 -3.00 -12.61
N PHE A 935 34.46 -3.95 -13.05
CA PHE A 935 34.86 -5.22 -13.62
C PHE A 935 34.51 -5.33 -15.11
N GLU A 936 33.92 -4.30 -15.73
CA GLU A 936 33.58 -4.34 -17.15
C GLU A 936 34.84 -4.28 -18.04
N PRO A 937 34.90 -4.99 -19.18
CA PRO A 937 36.11 -5.11 -20.02
C PRO A 937 36.73 -3.77 -20.45
N HIS A 938 35.92 -2.73 -20.65
CA HIS A 938 36.37 -1.40 -21.09
C HIS A 938 37.05 -0.57 -19.99
N SER A 939 36.96 -1.02 -18.73
CA SER A 939 37.56 -0.36 -17.55
C SER A 939 38.88 -1.00 -17.11
N LEU A 940 39.44 -1.92 -17.91
CA LEU A 940 40.57 -2.80 -17.54
C LEU A 940 41.88 -2.42 -18.28
N PRO A 941 43.06 -2.82 -17.77
CA PRO A 941 43.29 -3.59 -16.54
C PRO A 941 43.07 -2.77 -15.26
N HIS A 942 42.53 -3.41 -14.23
CA HIS A 942 42.31 -2.80 -12.92
C HIS A 942 42.95 -3.63 -11.81
N THR A 943 43.61 -2.97 -10.87
CA THR A 943 44.32 -3.61 -9.76
C THR A 943 43.58 -3.35 -8.46
N PHE A 944 43.24 -4.41 -7.74
CA PHE A 944 42.53 -4.35 -6.46
C PHE A 944 43.44 -4.78 -5.31
N ALA A 945 43.41 -4.08 -4.18
CA ALA A 945 44.04 -4.55 -2.95
C ALA A 945 43.33 -5.81 -2.46
N ALA A 946 44.10 -6.83 -2.10
CA ALA A 946 43.62 -8.18 -1.86
C ALA A 946 44.27 -8.81 -0.62
N GLU A 947 43.44 -9.44 0.21
CA GLU A 947 43.88 -10.31 1.31
C GLU A 947 43.58 -11.77 0.93
N VAL A 948 44.57 -12.66 1.06
CA VAL A 948 44.44 -14.07 0.69
C VAL A 948 44.35 -14.95 1.92
N TYR A 949 43.43 -15.90 1.90
CA TYR A 949 43.15 -16.84 2.97
C TYR A 949 43.08 -18.26 2.43
N GLU A 950 43.44 -19.22 3.27
CA GLU A 950 43.06 -20.62 3.04
C GLU A 950 41.54 -20.79 3.20
N PRO A 951 40.92 -21.74 2.51
CA PRO A 951 39.54 -22.11 2.81
C PRO A 951 39.45 -22.72 4.21
N ALA A 952 38.38 -22.40 4.96
CA ALA A 952 38.19 -22.95 6.30
C ALA A 952 38.07 -24.49 6.31
N VAL A 953 38.65 -25.14 7.33
CA VAL A 953 38.67 -26.61 7.47
C VAL A 953 37.31 -27.12 7.93
N GLY A 954 36.65 -27.91 7.09
CA GLY A 954 35.36 -28.55 7.36
C GLY A 954 34.19 -27.66 6.96
N GLY A 955 33.84 -27.65 5.66
CA GLY A 955 32.79 -26.85 5.02
C GLY A 955 31.68 -26.41 5.98
N ILE A 956 31.80 -25.19 6.51
CA ILE A 956 30.89 -24.72 7.54
C ILE A 956 29.66 -24.13 6.85
N HIS A 957 28.55 -24.83 6.97
CA HIS A 957 27.23 -24.24 6.86
C HIS A 957 27.07 -23.24 8.02
N GLY A 958 27.07 -21.94 7.72
CA GLY A 958 26.96 -20.89 8.73
C GLY A 958 26.74 -19.51 8.10
N HIS A 959 26.01 -18.65 8.82
CA HIS A 959 25.62 -17.29 8.39
C HIS A 959 26.71 -16.23 8.63
N ASP A 960 28.00 -16.57 8.69
CA ASP A 960 29.08 -15.59 8.84
C ASP A 960 30.18 -15.90 7.83
N TYR A 961 30.46 -14.97 6.91
CA TYR A 961 31.51 -15.15 5.91
C TYR A 961 32.91 -15.31 6.54
N SER A 962 33.16 -14.70 7.69
CA SER A 962 34.45 -14.86 8.39
C SER A 962 34.72 -16.32 8.77
N ALA A 963 33.67 -17.13 8.96
CA ALA A 963 33.79 -18.57 9.20
C ALA A 963 34.22 -19.37 7.96
N ARG A 964 34.16 -18.79 6.76
CA ARG A 964 34.69 -19.38 5.52
C ARG A 964 36.16 -19.06 5.28
N LEU A 965 36.71 -18.08 5.99
CA LEU A 965 38.12 -17.70 5.94
C LEU A 965 38.93 -18.53 6.92
N GLY A 966 39.88 -19.31 6.41
CA GLY A 966 40.88 -20.02 7.19
C GLY A 966 42.06 -19.14 7.57
N GLN A 967 43.25 -19.73 7.64
CA GLN A 967 44.46 -18.98 7.97
C GLN A 967 44.78 -17.95 6.88
N LYS A 968 45.07 -16.71 7.27
CA LYS A 968 45.58 -15.68 6.35
C LYS A 968 46.93 -16.09 5.79
N VAL A 969 47.05 -16.09 4.46
CA VAL A 969 48.27 -16.43 3.71
C VAL A 969 49.12 -15.19 3.48
N GLY A 970 48.50 -14.06 3.12
CA GLY A 970 49.22 -12.81 2.87
C GLY A 970 48.36 -11.67 2.34
N ASP A 971 49.01 -10.53 2.17
CA ASP A 971 48.45 -9.27 1.66
C ASP A 971 49.13 -8.91 0.33
N GLY A 972 48.39 -8.31 -0.58
CA GLY A 972 48.94 -7.88 -1.86
C GLY A 972 47.88 -7.26 -2.76
N SER A 973 48.01 -7.50 -4.06
CA SER A 973 47.05 -7.04 -5.05
C SER A 973 46.84 -8.06 -6.16
N ILE A 974 45.67 -7.98 -6.79
CA ILE A 974 45.33 -8.75 -7.97
C ILE A 974 44.95 -7.79 -9.09
N THR A 975 45.58 -7.96 -10.24
CA THR A 975 45.23 -7.22 -11.47
C THR A 975 44.34 -8.10 -12.33
N VAL A 976 43.13 -7.60 -12.59
CA VAL A 976 42.17 -8.23 -13.50
C VAL A 976 42.31 -7.60 -14.88
N ASN A 977 42.30 -8.45 -15.91
CA ASN A 977 42.54 -8.10 -17.31
C ASN A 977 41.25 -8.27 -18.13
N GLU A 978 41.28 -8.02 -19.44
CA GLU A 978 40.12 -8.07 -20.38
C GLU A 978 39.31 -9.39 -20.43
N ARG A 979 39.69 -10.43 -19.67
CA ARG A 979 39.11 -11.79 -19.73
C ARG A 979 38.12 -12.03 -18.60
N ILE A 980 37.00 -11.32 -18.58
CA ILE A 980 36.00 -11.39 -17.52
C ILE A 980 34.64 -11.83 -18.09
N TYR A 981 34.01 -12.76 -17.38
CA TYR A 981 32.61 -13.10 -17.52
C TYR A 981 31.81 -12.44 -16.40
N ILE A 982 30.70 -11.78 -16.76
CA ILE A 982 29.80 -11.11 -15.81
C ILE A 982 28.38 -11.59 -16.09
N ASP A 983 27.70 -12.07 -15.05
CA ASP A 983 26.29 -12.41 -15.10
C ASP A 983 25.54 -11.96 -13.85
N TYR A 984 24.79 -10.87 -13.98
CA TYR A 984 23.83 -10.40 -12.98
C TYR A 984 22.37 -10.63 -13.43
N ASP A 985 22.14 -11.10 -14.66
CA ASP A 985 20.81 -11.25 -15.23
C ASP A 985 20.31 -12.70 -15.10
N CYS A 986 21.05 -13.68 -15.62
CA CYS A 986 20.63 -15.08 -15.61
C CYS A 986 20.75 -15.68 -14.20
N LEU A 987 21.81 -15.35 -13.47
CA LEU A 987 21.99 -15.74 -12.06
C LEU A 987 20.76 -15.41 -11.18
N ASN A 988 20.19 -14.22 -11.39
CA ASN A 988 19.05 -13.71 -10.63
C ASN A 988 17.70 -14.00 -11.28
N ALA A 989 17.69 -14.53 -12.50
CA ALA A 989 16.48 -14.71 -13.26
C ALA A 989 15.57 -15.76 -12.64
N ASP A 990 14.27 -15.53 -12.82
CA ASP A 990 13.23 -16.49 -12.50
C ASP A 990 12.80 -17.18 -13.81
N PRO A 991 13.17 -18.45 -14.02
CA PRO A 991 12.85 -19.19 -15.23
C PRO A 991 11.36 -19.54 -15.37
N THR A 992 10.54 -19.22 -14.35
CA THR A 992 9.08 -19.35 -14.39
C THR A 992 8.37 -18.01 -14.58
N ASP A 993 9.11 -16.94 -14.87
CA ASP A 993 8.54 -15.63 -15.25
C ASP A 993 7.61 -15.80 -16.46
N PRO A 994 6.36 -15.27 -16.45
CA PRO A 994 5.40 -15.52 -17.51
C PRO A 994 5.79 -14.84 -18.82
N ALA A 995 6.75 -13.92 -18.78
CA ALA A 995 7.35 -13.33 -19.97
C ALA A 995 8.21 -14.34 -20.77
N ILE A 996 8.63 -15.45 -20.17
CA ILE A 996 9.47 -16.48 -20.80
C ILE A 996 8.59 -17.55 -21.44
N SER A 997 8.61 -17.66 -22.77
CA SER A 997 7.93 -18.73 -23.50
C SER A 997 8.87 -19.91 -23.78
N GLY A 998 8.49 -21.14 -23.41
CA GLY A 998 9.24 -22.36 -23.79
C GLY A 998 9.21 -23.46 -22.72
N PRO A 999 9.90 -24.60 -22.95
CA PRO A 999 9.94 -25.70 -21.99
C PRO A 999 10.69 -25.33 -20.71
N ARG A 1000 10.20 -25.80 -19.56
CA ARG A 1000 10.79 -25.57 -18.22
C ARG A 1000 12.15 -26.26 -18.08
N THR A 1001 13.22 -25.54 -18.40
CA THR A 1001 14.62 -26.01 -18.34
C THR A 1001 15.52 -24.85 -17.94
N ILE A 1002 16.62 -25.12 -17.22
CA ILE A 1002 17.60 -24.08 -16.85
C ILE A 1002 18.35 -23.49 -18.07
N MET A 1003 18.28 -24.16 -19.22
CA MET A 1003 18.85 -23.72 -20.50
C MET A 1003 18.09 -22.58 -21.17
N ASN A 1004 16.81 -22.36 -20.82
CA ASN A 1004 16.00 -21.24 -21.36
C ASN A 1004 16.40 -19.86 -20.80
N ARG A 1005 17.46 -19.81 -19.99
CA ARG A 1005 18.05 -18.60 -19.42
C ARG A 1005 18.45 -17.51 -20.42
N PHE A 1006 18.57 -17.81 -21.73
CA PHE A 1006 19.01 -16.84 -22.74
C PHE A 1006 17.89 -16.24 -23.61
N ASP A 1007 16.68 -16.80 -23.57
CA ASP A 1007 15.51 -16.15 -24.19
C ASP A 1007 15.01 -14.95 -23.37
N LEU A 1008 15.50 -14.77 -22.14
CA LEU A 1008 15.23 -13.64 -21.26
C LEU A 1008 15.61 -12.28 -21.88
N GLU A 1009 16.68 -12.23 -22.69
CA GLU A 1009 17.07 -11.01 -23.42
C GLU A 1009 16.05 -10.66 -24.51
N LYS A 1010 15.46 -11.65 -25.18
CA LYS A 1010 14.42 -11.44 -26.21
C LYS A 1010 13.05 -11.15 -25.59
N ALA A 1011 12.67 -11.86 -24.54
CA ALA A 1011 11.37 -11.74 -23.86
C ALA A 1011 11.14 -10.35 -23.23
N ARG A 1012 12.19 -9.74 -22.67
CA ARG A 1012 12.12 -8.38 -22.10
C ARG A 1012 11.91 -7.27 -23.15
N LEU A 1013 12.01 -7.58 -24.47
CA LEU A 1013 12.15 -6.58 -25.54
C LEU A 1013 11.03 -6.57 -26.61
N CYS A 1014 9.98 -7.39 -26.50
CA CYS A 1014 9.09 -7.64 -27.64
C CYS A 1014 8.05 -6.54 -28.00
N HIS A 1015 7.74 -5.55 -27.14
CA HIS A 1015 6.74 -4.53 -27.49
C HIS A 1015 7.27 -3.07 -27.44
N PRO A 1016 7.43 -2.37 -28.59
CA PRO A 1016 7.96 -1.01 -28.66
C PRO A 1016 7.21 0.03 -27.82
N TYR A 1017 5.90 -0.14 -27.64
CA TYR A 1017 5.09 0.74 -26.78
C TYR A 1017 5.37 0.49 -25.28
N GLN A 1018 5.58 -0.77 -24.87
CA GLN A 1018 5.92 -1.10 -23.48
C GLN A 1018 7.31 -0.54 -23.12
N ARG A 1019 8.27 -0.58 -24.05
CA ARG A 1019 9.59 0.04 -23.89
C ARG A 1019 9.52 1.57 -23.70
N LYS A 1020 8.70 2.25 -24.49
CA LYS A 1020 8.55 3.72 -24.41
C LYS A 1020 7.76 4.19 -23.18
N MET A 1021 6.72 3.45 -22.77
CA MET A 1021 5.97 3.72 -21.53
C MET A 1021 6.83 3.52 -20.27
N ALA A 1022 7.71 2.51 -20.27
CA ALA A 1022 8.62 2.26 -19.15
C ALA A 1022 9.73 3.32 -19.00
N ASN A 1023 10.03 4.09 -20.05
CA ASN A 1023 11.02 5.16 -20.00
C ASN A 1023 10.38 6.48 -19.53
N ARG A 1024 10.75 6.94 -18.31
CA ARG A 1024 10.24 8.18 -17.69
C ARG A 1024 10.47 9.46 -18.51
N ARG A 1025 11.35 9.47 -19.52
CA ARG A 1025 11.54 10.63 -20.42
C ARG A 1025 10.66 10.56 -21.67
N GLU A 1026 10.17 9.38 -22.04
CA GLU A 1026 9.44 9.15 -23.29
C GLU A 1026 7.95 8.89 -23.10
N TRP A 1027 7.47 8.59 -21.89
CA TRP A 1027 6.05 8.26 -21.64
C TRP A 1027 5.08 9.33 -22.18
N ARG A 1028 5.41 10.62 -22.09
CA ARG A 1028 4.57 11.70 -22.65
C ARG A 1028 4.49 11.60 -24.16
N HIS A 1029 5.63 11.41 -24.83
CA HIS A 1029 5.66 11.19 -26.27
C HIS A 1029 5.00 9.86 -26.66
N ALA A 1030 5.16 8.80 -25.86
CA ALA A 1030 4.52 7.51 -26.08
C ALA A 1030 2.99 7.58 -25.94
N LEU A 1031 2.50 8.28 -24.92
CA LEU A 1031 1.08 8.56 -24.68
C LEU A 1031 0.51 9.37 -25.83
N PHE A 1032 1.11 10.51 -26.16
CA PHE A 1032 0.62 11.36 -27.25
C PHE A 1032 0.84 10.73 -28.64
N ASP A 1033 1.89 9.96 -28.88
CA ASP A 1033 2.10 9.19 -30.13
C ASP A 1033 1.06 8.08 -30.26
N HIS A 1034 0.74 7.38 -29.17
CA HIS A 1034 -0.31 6.35 -29.17
C HIS A 1034 -1.68 6.99 -29.45
N LEU A 1035 -2.01 8.08 -28.75
CA LEU A 1035 -3.23 8.87 -28.98
C LEU A 1035 -3.30 9.47 -30.40
N LYS A 1036 -2.17 9.82 -31.02
CA LYS A 1036 -2.10 10.30 -32.41
C LYS A 1036 -2.20 9.17 -33.46
N ARG A 1037 -1.79 7.94 -33.12
CA ARG A 1037 -1.71 6.79 -34.04
C ARG A 1037 -2.97 5.93 -34.06
N SER A 1038 -3.85 6.04 -33.07
CA SER A 1038 -5.16 5.38 -33.12
C SER A 1038 -5.98 5.97 -34.28
N PRO A 1039 -6.22 5.22 -35.38
CA PRO A 1039 -7.08 5.71 -36.44
C PRO A 1039 -8.51 5.78 -35.88
N ASN A 1040 -9.27 6.80 -36.28
CA ASN A 1040 -10.73 6.79 -36.22
C ASN A 1040 -11.23 5.44 -36.75
N ARG A 1041 -11.53 4.50 -35.85
CA ARG A 1041 -12.43 3.41 -36.19
C ARG A 1041 -13.81 4.04 -36.17
N ASP A 1042 -14.45 4.09 -37.34
CA ASP A 1042 -15.86 4.41 -37.51
C ASP A 1042 -16.68 3.68 -36.45
N VAL A 1043 -17.05 4.37 -35.38
CA VAL A 1043 -18.09 3.93 -34.46
C VAL A 1043 -19.41 4.20 -35.17
N ARG A 1044 -19.83 3.25 -36.02
CA ARG A 1044 -21.24 3.15 -36.36
C ARG A 1044 -22.00 2.87 -35.06
N ASN A 1045 -22.81 3.85 -34.68
CA ASN A 1045 -23.83 3.82 -33.64
C ASN A 1045 -24.50 2.43 -33.51
N PRO A 1046 -24.43 1.73 -32.35
CA PRO A 1046 -25.11 0.46 -32.12
C PRO A 1046 -26.60 0.61 -31.84
N TYR A 1047 -27.12 1.83 -31.67
CA TYR A 1047 -28.52 2.08 -31.33
C TYR A 1047 -29.33 2.42 -32.59
N GLY A 1048 -29.71 1.39 -33.32
CA GLY A 1048 -30.73 1.47 -34.35
C GLY A 1048 -32.10 1.72 -33.74
N HIS A 1049 -32.61 2.95 -33.83
CA HIS A 1049 -34.01 3.23 -33.59
C HIS A 1049 -34.87 2.65 -34.73
N SER A 1050 -35.72 1.70 -34.38
CA SER A 1050 -36.81 1.20 -35.20
C SER A 1050 -37.88 2.28 -35.41
N GLY A 1051 -38.06 2.73 -36.65
CA GLY A 1051 -39.23 3.47 -37.13
C GLY A 1051 -39.82 2.76 -38.37
N PRO A 1052 -41.14 2.73 -38.54
CA PRO A 1052 -41.81 1.70 -39.35
C PRO A 1052 -41.75 2.01 -40.85
N ASN A 1053 -41.61 0.93 -41.62
CA ASN A 1053 -41.63 0.91 -43.08
C ASN A 1053 -43.10 0.84 -43.57
N PRO A 1054 -43.53 1.66 -44.54
CA PRO A 1054 -44.68 1.34 -45.36
C PRO A 1054 -44.19 0.95 -46.77
N ARG A 1055 -44.42 -0.31 -47.16
CA ARG A 1055 -44.47 -0.71 -48.56
C ARG A 1055 -45.69 -1.60 -48.77
N ASP A 1056 -46.60 -1.09 -49.59
CA ASP A 1056 -47.43 -1.77 -50.59
C ASP A 1056 -47.72 -0.63 -51.60
N GLY A 1057 -47.60 -0.72 -52.91
CA GLY A 1057 -47.35 -1.76 -53.88
C GLY A 1057 -47.69 -1.13 -55.24
N GLU A 1058 -46.95 -1.51 -56.28
CA GLU A 1058 -47.35 -1.56 -57.69
C GLU A 1058 -47.58 -0.27 -58.54
N HIS A 1059 -46.64 -0.10 -59.50
CA HIS A 1059 -46.84 0.14 -60.95
C HIS A 1059 -47.28 1.54 -61.51
N PRO A 1060 -47.01 1.90 -62.80
CA PRO A 1060 -45.67 2.08 -63.41
C PRO A 1060 -45.58 3.20 -64.52
N MET A 1061 -44.39 3.29 -65.15
CA MET A 1061 -44.09 3.71 -66.56
C MET A 1061 -43.95 5.21 -66.97
N HIS A 1062 -42.74 5.48 -67.51
CA HIS A 1062 -42.30 6.39 -68.61
C HIS A 1062 -42.55 7.92 -68.52
N GLY A 1063 -41.63 8.81 -68.91
CA GLY A 1063 -40.34 8.64 -69.61
C GLY A 1063 -39.56 9.96 -69.82
N GLU A 1064 -38.39 9.78 -70.43
CA GLU A 1064 -37.60 10.65 -71.32
C GLU A 1064 -36.98 12.02 -70.88
N HIS A 1065 -35.63 12.01 -70.97
CA HIS A 1065 -34.73 12.90 -71.74
C HIS A 1065 -34.00 14.15 -71.15
N GLN A 1066 -32.67 14.07 -71.33
CA GLN A 1066 -31.68 15.08 -71.79
C GLN A 1066 -30.85 15.94 -70.80
N MET A 1067 -29.55 15.58 -70.76
CA MET A 1067 -28.32 16.37 -71.06
C MET A 1067 -28.14 17.83 -70.57
N ARG A 1068 -26.97 18.12 -69.95
CA ARG A 1068 -25.84 18.86 -70.58
C ARG A 1068 -24.60 19.05 -69.67
N ASP A 1069 -23.45 19.04 -70.35
CA ASP A 1069 -22.04 19.18 -69.94
C ASP A 1069 -21.55 20.57 -69.49
N GLY A 1070 -20.31 20.65 -68.97
CA GLY A 1070 -19.43 21.82 -69.17
C GLY A 1070 -18.14 21.92 -68.32
N HIS A 1071 -16.98 21.74 -68.96
CA HIS A 1071 -15.58 21.72 -68.46
C HIS A 1071 -14.85 23.09 -68.33
N GLN A 1072 -13.60 23.03 -67.80
CA GLN A 1072 -12.40 23.91 -67.91
C GLN A 1072 -12.10 24.79 -66.68
N GLY A 1073 -10.87 24.98 -66.16
CA GLY A 1073 -9.49 24.57 -66.48
C GLY A 1073 -8.49 25.54 -65.80
N GLY A 1074 -7.25 25.11 -65.50
CA GLY A 1074 -6.10 26.02 -65.30
C GLY A 1074 -5.25 25.87 -64.02
N ASN A 1075 -4.08 25.22 -64.17
CA ASN A 1075 -2.90 25.27 -63.29
C ASN A 1075 -2.10 26.57 -63.50
N GLU A 1076 -1.37 27.06 -62.48
CA GLU A 1076 0.10 27.26 -62.51
C GLU A 1076 0.67 27.94 -61.23
N HIS A 1077 1.73 27.28 -60.68
CA HIS A 1077 2.98 27.79 -60.08
C HIS A 1077 2.99 28.89 -58.99
N SER A 1078 3.53 28.61 -57.77
CA SER A 1078 4.95 28.68 -57.34
C SER A 1078 5.46 30.14 -57.22
N ALA A 1079 6.29 30.59 -56.27
CA ALA A 1079 7.10 29.99 -55.23
C ALA A 1079 7.41 31.07 -54.16
N HIS A 1080 7.68 30.64 -52.92
CA HIS A 1080 8.24 31.46 -51.85
C HIS A 1080 9.78 31.41 -51.88
N CYS A 1081 10.39 32.58 -51.81
CA CYS A 1081 11.70 32.91 -51.22
C CYS A 1081 11.44 34.18 -50.40
N GLY A 1082 11.99 34.46 -49.23
CA GLY A 1082 13.02 33.85 -48.41
C GLY A 1082 13.48 34.90 -47.38
N HIS A 1083 14.12 34.42 -46.32
CA HIS A 1083 15.19 35.07 -45.57
C HIS A 1083 14.94 36.07 -44.43
N HIS A 1084 15.69 35.76 -43.35
CA HIS A 1084 16.30 36.60 -42.29
C HIS A 1084 15.33 37.31 -41.33
N GLY A 1085 15.51 37.30 -40.02
CA GLY A 1085 16.66 37.07 -39.14
C GLY A 1085 16.26 37.55 -37.73
N PRO A 1086 17.13 37.46 -36.72
CA PRO A 1086 16.73 37.02 -35.37
C PRO A 1086 16.77 38.12 -34.29
N GLY A 1087 16.24 37.79 -33.12
CA GLY A 1087 16.40 38.53 -31.85
C GLY A 1087 15.20 38.21 -30.96
N GLY A 1088 15.31 37.90 -29.67
CA GLY A 1088 16.36 38.09 -28.69
C GLY A 1088 15.66 38.11 -27.33
N TYR A 1089 16.28 37.51 -26.34
CA TYR A 1089 15.81 37.32 -24.96
C TYR A 1089 15.34 38.59 -24.23
N GLY A 1090 14.42 38.40 -23.26
CA GLY A 1090 14.37 39.19 -22.02
C GLY A 1090 12.98 39.69 -21.59
N PHE A 1091 12.22 38.89 -20.83
CA PHE A 1091 12.01 39.00 -19.39
C PHE A 1091 11.04 37.91 -18.90
#